data_AF-A0A9N8HQ60-F1
#
_entry.id   AF-A0A9N8HQ60-F1
#
_cell.length_a   1.000
_cell.length_b   1.000
_cell.length_c   1.000
_cell.angle_alpha   90.00
_cell.angle_beta   90.00
_cell.angle_gamma   90.00
#
_symmetry.space_group_name_H-M   'P 1'
#
loop_
_entity.id
_entity.type
_entity.pdbx_description
1 polymer ?
#
loop_
_entity_poly.entity_id
_entity_poly.type
_entity_poly.pdbx_seq_one_letter_code
_entity_poly.pdbx_strand_id
1 'polypeptide(L)'
;MQQIDIVSAVPTRTKSFAVSAVWILMLLVVVRVSTNSSVSLGFDDDKQKRRVSRTEGTFWKKKQLLVNGGVDDDLPFDDDFTLDGVEQDNPANDRLVDDNGAPEPSSVQTSDPPILEAGDRSVLHEPAPLMTMEPRSTEVREGNSNNAVVVIPRMDRKIALVHVGKTGGNTVRAAFPRLACCRERTARQMNRCYDESFRKESPISNQFDAELHMFLGNTTFLKSYTTFVWTMRNPVSRAISSYKYLHHNNTKSQASRSTHPLKQQFYKLCFPTLPDLWKTADEIFQPDTKELKPGELQTYCQQMLMTVMKGQDPNVWQINMHLRDNYKFYYSKTMEQYPGKEIMVFRTDHMWDDIKALDRATGGRGANDEDGRVSNKNIVVSNGASPSKAQFQAMCCLLWEDIVIYQELISIAVNLDFASKLEAMQDVWTTCGIDSSSLDQFKPEVGTQQAAQYSVFGFSWSSWHEQTCPPLPLKSDFKFNWTLSVENTEPTPDSKRNAPLDEALKAYPLTSKETIWDMKRKIAFANVGQAGGNDVRMAFPRMWCKRKSEDLDEIRSCVDKTYRKDSPISNAFDLELHMSLGSPNKLQSHTTFAFTMRNPIWRSIAAYQYLHHNNTSSQLAQSTHPLKETFYKQCFPTLVILLDTIDGIYKRARVGKDEEPPALEYCEELAITVFKGANIQVGSINAHLRDNYQYYYQHTAMNYPEKEIMAFRADHIWDDLENLDKATGGPGVLFEHDVATKDAKATKQPRHRSLCCVLWEELETYQTILNRATNLDGLSKAESMRDVWETCGIGGFDQFNDKVDENATRGKFDPPVLFTFSWKRWHAKSCPVVGLSADFVL
;
A
#
# COMPACT_ATOMS: atom_id res chain seq x y z
N MET A 1 -59.57 -6.07 15.03
CA MET A 1 -60.56 -5.07 14.59
C MET A 1 -60.09 -4.58 13.23
N GLN A 2 -60.74 -4.78 12.08
CA GLN A 2 -62.12 -5.18 11.74
C GLN A 2 -62.14 -6.44 10.85
N GLN A 3 -63.24 -7.19 10.98
CA GLN A 3 -63.64 -8.41 10.26
C GLN A 3 -64.04 -8.13 8.81
N ILE A 4 -63.91 -9.14 7.93
CA ILE A 4 -65.01 -9.56 7.04
C ILE A 4 -65.00 -11.10 6.94
N ASP A 5 -66.17 -11.68 7.23
CA ASP A 5 -66.51 -13.10 7.17
C ASP A 5 -66.89 -13.57 5.75
N ILE A 6 -66.42 -14.78 5.43
CA ILE A 6 -67.10 -15.95 4.82
C ILE A 6 -68.34 -15.70 3.93
N VAL A 7 -68.27 -16.15 2.67
CA VAL A 7 -69.34 -16.93 2.02
C VAL A 7 -68.76 -18.08 1.18
N SER A 8 -69.28 -19.27 1.46
CA SER A 8 -69.07 -20.58 0.84
C SER A 8 -69.62 -20.73 -0.58
N ALA A 9 -68.93 -21.50 -1.43
CA ALA A 9 -69.59 -22.30 -2.47
C ALA A 9 -68.78 -23.56 -2.80
N VAL A 10 -69.33 -24.70 -2.38
CA VAL A 10 -68.96 -26.07 -2.79
C VAL A 10 -69.67 -26.37 -4.12
N PRO A 11 -69.06 -27.18 -5.00
CA PRO A 11 -69.80 -28.35 -5.44
C PRO A 11 -68.98 -29.63 -5.37
N THR A 12 -69.62 -30.60 -4.72
CA THR A 12 -69.32 -32.01 -4.67
C THR A 12 -69.39 -32.65 -6.06
N ARG A 13 -68.45 -33.53 -6.39
CA ARG A 13 -68.79 -34.77 -7.09
C ARG A 13 -67.83 -35.90 -6.76
N THR A 14 -68.48 -37.00 -6.42
CA THR A 14 -68.03 -38.28 -5.93
C THR A 14 -67.36 -39.13 -7.03
N LYS A 15 -66.37 -39.94 -6.64
CA LYS A 15 -66.40 -41.41 -6.75
C LYS A 15 -65.14 -42.05 -6.14
N SER A 16 -65.38 -42.87 -5.13
CA SER A 16 -64.44 -43.82 -4.52
C SER A 16 -64.15 -45.01 -5.44
N PHE A 17 -62.93 -45.55 -5.38
CA PHE A 17 -62.52 -46.97 -5.42
C PHE A 17 -60.97 -46.95 -5.26
N ALA A 18 -60.38 -47.25 -4.10
CA ALA A 18 -60.15 -48.56 -3.48
C ALA A 18 -58.70 -49.06 -3.67
N VAL A 19 -57.99 -49.11 -2.53
CA VAL A 19 -57.06 -50.16 -2.06
C VAL A 19 -55.57 -50.08 -2.45
N SER A 20 -54.82 -49.62 -1.46
CA SER A 20 -53.55 -50.12 -0.89
C SER A 20 -52.99 -51.45 -1.43
N ALA A 21 -51.71 -51.47 -1.81
CA ALA A 21 -50.69 -52.47 -1.44
C ALA A 21 -49.43 -52.35 -2.32
N VAL A 22 -48.31 -52.87 -1.81
CA VAL A 22 -47.03 -53.16 -2.50
C VAL A 22 -45.97 -52.05 -2.47
N TRP A 23 -45.40 -51.83 -1.28
CA TRP A 23 -44.02 -51.36 -1.10
C TRP A 23 -43.32 -52.21 -0.02
N ILE A 24 -43.25 -53.53 -0.24
CA ILE A 24 -42.30 -54.44 0.41
C ILE A 24 -42.04 -55.57 -0.58
N LEU A 25 -40.96 -55.50 -1.37
CA LEU A 25 -40.21 -56.64 -1.94
C LEU A 25 -39.21 -56.13 -2.98
N MET A 26 -37.92 -56.16 -2.67
CA MET A 26 -36.78 -56.51 -3.55
C MET A 26 -35.47 -56.07 -2.88
N LEU A 27 -35.18 -56.71 -1.76
CA LEU A 27 -33.83 -56.97 -1.29
C LEU A 27 -33.54 -58.44 -1.65
N LEU A 28 -32.36 -58.69 -2.23
CA LEU A 28 -31.72 -59.99 -2.50
C LEU A 28 -32.18 -60.78 -3.73
N VAL A 29 -31.41 -60.69 -4.83
CA VAL A 29 -30.87 -61.87 -5.53
C VAL A 29 -29.46 -61.57 -6.02
N VAL A 30 -28.50 -62.24 -5.39
CA VAL A 30 -27.13 -62.48 -5.86
C VAL A 30 -27.18 -63.65 -6.83
N VAL A 31 -26.66 -63.49 -8.06
CA VAL A 31 -26.05 -64.60 -8.80
C VAL A 31 -24.77 -64.13 -9.49
N ARG A 32 -23.76 -64.97 -9.28
CA ARG A 32 -22.34 -64.89 -9.56
C ARG A 32 -22.08 -65.60 -10.89
N VAL A 33 -21.40 -64.97 -11.86
CA VAL A 33 -20.61 -65.69 -12.88
C VAL A 33 -19.30 -64.95 -13.13
N SER A 34 -18.23 -65.70 -12.94
CA SER A 34 -16.82 -65.40 -13.19
C SER A 34 -16.50 -65.41 -14.69
N THR A 35 -15.59 -64.53 -15.13
CA THR A 35 -14.41 -64.95 -15.93
C THR A 35 -13.31 -63.88 -15.92
N ASN A 36 -12.16 -64.27 -15.38
CA ASN A 36 -10.77 -64.06 -15.83
C ASN A 36 -10.44 -62.89 -16.76
N SER A 37 -9.44 -62.09 -16.36
CA SER A 37 -8.21 -61.85 -17.14
C SER A 37 -7.17 -61.10 -16.29
N SER A 38 -6.24 -61.86 -15.73
CA SER A 38 -4.95 -61.40 -15.22
C SER A 38 -4.00 -61.12 -16.38
N VAL A 39 -3.40 -59.93 -16.44
CA VAL A 39 -2.19 -59.69 -17.23
C VAL A 39 -1.05 -59.39 -16.26
N SER A 40 -0.17 -60.39 -16.15
CA SER A 40 1.18 -60.29 -15.59
C SER A 40 2.13 -59.70 -16.63
N LEU A 41 2.98 -58.77 -16.23
CA LEU A 41 4.32 -58.63 -16.80
C LEU A 41 5.29 -58.39 -15.64
N GLY A 42 5.99 -59.46 -15.27
CA GLY A 42 7.30 -59.40 -14.62
C GLY A 42 8.41 -59.64 -15.64
N PHE A 43 9.65 -59.70 -15.13
CA PHE A 43 10.97 -59.73 -15.78
C PHE A 43 11.55 -58.31 -16.04
N ASP A 44 12.77 -57.96 -15.62
CA ASP A 44 13.93 -58.78 -15.25
C ASP A 44 14.86 -58.08 -14.26
N ASP A 45 15.55 -58.92 -13.49
CA ASP A 45 16.54 -58.66 -12.46
C ASP A 45 17.90 -59.07 -13.03
N ASP A 46 18.91 -58.18 -13.10
CA ASP A 46 20.34 -58.52 -12.99
C ASP A 46 21.27 -57.33 -13.34
N LYS A 47 22.05 -56.88 -12.35
CA LYS A 47 23.52 -56.94 -12.45
C LYS A 47 24.22 -56.58 -11.14
N GLN A 48 24.79 -57.64 -10.57
CA GLN A 48 25.79 -57.68 -9.51
C GLN A 48 27.11 -56.95 -9.82
N LYS A 49 27.73 -56.49 -8.73
CA LYS A 49 29.18 -56.49 -8.40
C LYS A 49 30.12 -55.50 -9.12
N ARG A 50 30.72 -54.61 -8.31
CA ARG A 50 32.17 -54.61 -8.02
C ARG A 50 32.49 -53.82 -6.73
N ARG A 51 33.08 -54.53 -5.75
CA ARG A 51 33.85 -53.99 -4.62
C ARG A 51 35.27 -53.67 -5.12
N VAL A 52 35.85 -52.53 -4.73
CA VAL A 52 37.25 -52.43 -4.31
C VAL A 52 37.36 -51.42 -3.16
N SER A 53 38.09 -51.86 -2.14
CA SER A 53 38.40 -51.27 -0.84
C SER A 53 39.37 -50.07 -0.88
N ARG A 54 39.19 -49.12 0.04
CA ARG A 54 40.30 -48.54 0.81
C ARG A 54 39.82 -48.01 2.16
N THR A 55 40.34 -48.63 3.21
CA THR A 55 40.51 -48.16 4.60
C THR A 55 41.25 -46.79 4.60
N GLU A 56 41.07 -45.84 5.52
CA GLU A 56 41.25 -45.92 6.98
C GLU A 56 40.90 -44.55 7.66
N GLY A 57 40.40 -44.57 8.91
CA GLY A 57 40.42 -43.45 9.90
C GLY A 57 39.49 -42.26 9.65
N THR A 58 38.66 -41.73 10.57
CA THR A 58 38.55 -41.84 12.02
C THR A 58 37.19 -41.29 12.46
N PHE A 59 36.66 -41.86 13.54
CA PHE A 59 35.47 -41.51 14.31
C PHE A 59 35.25 -40.02 14.59
N TRP A 60 34.00 -39.53 14.47
CA TRP A 60 33.21 -38.91 15.56
C TRP A 60 31.70 -38.97 15.23
N LYS A 61 30.92 -39.47 16.19
CA LYS A 61 29.46 -39.61 16.14
C LYS A 61 28.76 -38.24 16.18
N LYS A 62 27.83 -37.97 15.26
CA LYS A 62 26.65 -37.14 15.57
C LYS A 62 25.42 -37.66 14.82
N LYS A 63 24.36 -37.82 15.60
CA LYS A 63 23.08 -38.47 15.31
C LYS A 63 22.29 -37.62 14.30
N GLN A 64 22.06 -38.13 13.09
CA GLN A 64 21.11 -37.57 12.11
C GLN A 64 19.71 -38.08 12.43
N LEU A 65 18.77 -37.16 12.59
CA LEU A 65 17.33 -37.41 12.50
C LEU A 65 16.89 -36.98 11.10
N LEU A 66 16.40 -37.96 10.34
CA LEU A 66 15.73 -37.78 9.06
C LEU A 66 14.34 -37.18 9.30
N VAL A 67 14.06 -36.05 8.65
CA VAL A 67 12.69 -35.64 8.30
C VAL A 67 12.72 -35.26 6.82
N ASN A 68 12.01 -36.04 6.01
CA ASN A 68 11.76 -35.77 4.60
C ASN A 68 10.51 -34.89 4.45
N GLY A 69 10.58 -33.94 3.51
CA GLY A 69 9.49 -33.64 2.57
C GLY A 69 8.59 -32.45 2.91
N GLY A 70 8.78 -31.36 2.16
CA GLY A 70 7.81 -30.28 2.01
C GLY A 70 8.32 -29.27 0.98
N VAL A 71 7.74 -29.31 -0.22
CA VAL A 71 8.07 -28.54 -1.44
C VAL A 71 8.13 -27.02 -1.18
N ASP A 72 9.27 -26.40 -1.49
CA ASP A 72 9.51 -24.95 -1.44
C ASP A 72 9.32 -24.31 -2.84
N ASP A 73 8.51 -23.24 -2.90
CA ASP A 73 8.55 -22.24 -3.97
C ASP A 73 9.37 -21.04 -3.45
N ASP A 74 10.69 -21.08 -3.64
CA ASP A 74 11.63 -20.04 -3.21
C ASP A 74 12.32 -19.36 -4.41
N LEU A 75 12.31 -18.03 -4.41
CA LEU A 75 13.21 -17.19 -5.22
C LEU A 75 14.52 -16.96 -4.44
N PRO A 76 15.69 -17.38 -4.95
CA PRO A 76 16.95 -17.04 -4.32
C PRO A 76 17.39 -15.62 -4.72
N PHE A 77 17.80 -14.83 -3.73
CA PHE A 77 18.67 -13.68 -3.92
C PHE A 77 20.11 -14.19 -3.78
N ASP A 78 20.74 -14.51 -4.91
CA ASP A 78 22.17 -14.82 -4.97
C ASP A 78 22.94 -13.52 -5.26
N ASP A 79 23.72 -13.06 -4.28
CA ASP A 79 24.78 -12.06 -4.47
C ASP A 79 26.12 -12.76 -4.18
N ASP A 80 26.71 -13.36 -5.20
CA ASP A 80 28.12 -13.75 -5.21
C ASP A 80 28.69 -13.50 -6.61
N PHE A 81 29.54 -12.47 -6.76
CA PHE A 81 30.30 -12.23 -7.98
C PHE A 81 31.71 -11.74 -7.66
N THR A 82 32.67 -12.68 -7.73
CA THR A 82 34.03 -12.42 -8.17
C THR A 82 34.08 -12.46 -9.71
N LEU A 83 34.65 -11.45 -10.36
CA LEU A 83 34.88 -11.43 -11.81
C LEU A 83 36.37 -11.31 -12.09
N ASP A 84 36.96 -12.42 -12.55
CA ASP A 84 38.21 -12.46 -13.32
C ASP A 84 37.93 -12.15 -14.80
N GLY A 85 38.87 -11.47 -15.45
CA GLY A 85 38.98 -11.40 -16.92
C GLY A 85 38.78 -10.01 -17.52
N VAL A 86 39.84 -9.19 -17.55
CA VAL A 86 39.96 -8.03 -18.45
C VAL A 86 41.05 -8.33 -19.47
N GLU A 87 40.67 -8.38 -20.73
CA GLU A 87 41.58 -8.28 -21.88
C GLU A 87 41.77 -6.77 -22.17
N GLN A 88 43.03 -6.35 -22.21
CA GLN A 88 43.46 -4.98 -22.49
C GLN A 88 43.29 -4.68 -23.98
N ASP A 89 42.86 -3.47 -24.31
CA ASP A 89 43.41 -2.76 -25.46
C ASP A 89 43.29 -1.23 -25.27
N ASN A 90 44.40 -0.57 -25.60
CA ASN A 90 44.64 0.88 -25.63
C ASN A 90 45.14 1.15 -27.05
N PRO A 91 44.83 2.28 -27.72
CA PRO A 91 45.73 3.43 -27.54
C PRO A 91 45.17 4.85 -27.79
N ALA A 92 45.72 5.80 -27.03
CA ALA A 92 46.44 7.05 -27.41
C ALA A 92 45.84 8.17 -28.30
N ASN A 93 46.21 9.40 -27.87
CA ASN A 93 46.34 10.71 -28.55
C ASN A 93 45.03 11.50 -28.84
N ASP A 94 44.93 12.82 -28.66
CA ASP A 94 45.91 13.91 -28.84
C ASP A 94 45.66 15.16 -27.96
N ARG A 95 46.72 15.96 -27.81
CA ARG A 95 46.81 17.32 -27.22
C ARG A 95 46.40 18.41 -28.22
N LEU A 96 45.99 19.59 -27.72
CA LEU A 96 46.17 20.99 -28.20
C LEU A 96 45.31 21.88 -27.25
N VAL A 97 45.79 22.73 -26.33
CA VAL A 97 46.66 23.93 -26.37
C VAL A 97 45.93 25.20 -26.90
N ASP A 98 46.01 26.27 -26.08
CA ASP A 98 45.80 27.72 -26.30
C ASP A 98 44.36 28.31 -26.28
N ASP A 99 44.06 29.52 -25.79
CA ASP A 99 44.72 30.53 -24.92
C ASP A 99 43.73 31.72 -24.69
N ASN A 100 43.95 32.51 -23.63
CA ASN A 100 43.61 33.94 -23.41
C ASN A 100 42.14 34.47 -23.29
N GLY A 101 41.95 35.32 -22.25
CA GLY A 101 41.11 36.52 -22.35
C GLY A 101 40.41 37.01 -21.07
N ALA A 102 41.13 37.69 -20.17
CA ALA A 102 40.55 38.49 -19.08
C ALA A 102 40.31 39.95 -19.51
N PRO A 103 39.37 40.67 -18.89
CA PRO A 103 39.66 42.06 -18.51
C PRO A 103 39.17 42.48 -17.09
N GLU A 104 39.79 43.56 -16.64
CA GLU A 104 39.81 44.23 -15.33
C GLU A 104 38.46 44.81 -14.81
N PRO A 105 38.34 45.12 -13.50
CA PRO A 105 37.13 45.70 -12.91
C PRO A 105 37.20 47.23 -12.78
N SER A 106 36.09 47.90 -13.13
CA SER A 106 35.88 49.33 -12.92
C SER A 106 35.07 49.62 -11.65
N SER A 107 35.62 50.48 -10.80
CA SER A 107 35.06 51.09 -9.59
C SER A 107 33.87 52.02 -9.88
N VAL A 108 32.78 51.94 -9.10
CA VAL A 108 31.82 53.06 -8.95
C VAL A 108 31.27 53.19 -7.52
N GLN A 109 31.22 54.47 -7.14
CA GLN A 109 30.83 55.18 -5.93
C GLN A 109 29.56 54.77 -5.16
N THR A 110 29.67 54.96 -3.84
CA THR A 110 28.64 54.95 -2.80
C THR A 110 27.79 56.22 -2.79
N SER A 111 26.49 56.09 -2.56
CA SER A 111 25.61 57.18 -2.13
C SER A 111 24.52 56.66 -1.18
N ASP A 112 24.56 57.10 0.08
CA ASP A 112 23.48 56.99 1.08
C ASP A 112 22.23 57.77 0.61
N PRO A 113 20.99 57.37 1.01
CA PRO A 113 20.26 58.12 2.05
C PRO A 113 19.18 57.26 2.79
N PRO A 114 18.19 57.85 3.51
CA PRO A 114 18.30 58.50 4.81
C PRO A 114 17.42 57.84 5.90
N ILE A 115 17.70 58.26 7.13
CA ILE A 115 16.98 57.96 8.39
C ILE A 115 15.54 58.49 8.35
N LEU A 116 14.56 57.65 8.73
CA LEU A 116 13.21 58.06 9.09
C LEU A 116 12.66 57.20 10.26
N GLU A 117 11.67 57.80 10.91
CA GLU A 117 11.39 57.79 12.34
C GLU A 117 10.50 56.66 12.89
N ALA A 118 10.47 56.64 14.21
CA ALA A 118 9.67 55.83 15.13
C ALA A 118 8.17 55.73 14.79
N GLY A 119 7.60 54.54 15.05
CA GLY A 119 6.17 54.29 14.95
C GLY A 119 5.73 53.02 15.68
N ASP A 120 5.39 53.22 16.94
CA ASP A 120 4.33 52.59 17.73
C ASP A 120 4.30 51.09 18.13
N ARG A 121 4.04 50.91 19.43
CA ARG A 121 3.90 49.66 20.16
C ARG A 121 2.50 49.09 19.98
N SER A 122 2.39 47.81 19.64
CA SER A 122 1.22 47.01 20.04
C SER A 122 1.66 45.66 20.61
N VAL A 123 1.04 45.35 21.75
CA VAL A 123 1.33 44.23 22.65
C VAL A 123 0.72 42.95 22.08
N LEU A 124 1.52 41.91 21.88
CA LEU A 124 1.05 40.56 21.61
C LEU A 124 1.63 39.58 22.64
N HIS A 125 0.76 38.67 23.08
CA HIS A 125 0.95 37.65 24.10
C HIS A 125 2.17 36.74 23.84
N GLU A 126 2.95 36.50 24.90
CA GLU A 126 4.03 35.50 24.96
C GLU A 126 3.49 34.06 24.90
N PRO A 127 4.07 33.17 24.10
CA PRO A 127 4.06 31.73 24.35
C PRO A 127 5.31 31.27 25.13
N ALA A 128 5.17 30.14 25.82
CA ALA A 128 6.06 29.54 26.82
C ALA A 128 7.57 29.41 26.44
N PRO A 129 8.48 29.41 27.42
CA PRO A 129 9.93 29.43 27.18
C PRO A 129 10.45 28.09 26.66
N LEU A 130 11.14 28.15 25.52
CA LEU A 130 11.95 27.08 24.93
C LEU A 130 13.28 26.97 25.69
N MET A 131 13.66 25.77 26.14
CA MET A 131 14.96 25.52 26.77
C MET A 131 16.10 25.80 25.79
N THR A 132 16.85 26.87 26.02
CA THR A 132 18.15 27.13 25.39
C THR A 132 19.25 26.45 26.21
N MET A 133 19.97 25.50 25.61
CA MET A 133 21.26 25.05 26.16
C MET A 133 22.34 25.97 25.62
N GLU A 134 22.99 26.75 26.49
CA GLU A 134 24.17 27.54 26.14
C GLU A 134 25.35 26.60 25.83
N PRO A 135 26.04 26.74 24.68
CA PRO A 135 27.29 26.03 24.43
C PRO A 135 28.43 26.73 25.18
N ARG A 136 29.13 25.96 26.02
CA ARG A 136 30.34 26.38 26.74
C ARG A 136 31.46 26.59 25.71
N SER A 137 31.90 27.83 25.54
CA SER A 137 32.98 28.19 24.62
C SER A 137 34.33 27.64 25.13
N THR A 138 34.92 26.73 24.36
CA THR A 138 36.37 26.47 24.40
C THR A 138 37.02 27.29 23.29
N GLU A 139 37.92 28.19 23.66
CA GLU A 139 38.74 28.99 22.74
C GLU A 139 39.54 28.08 21.80
N VAL A 140 39.21 28.13 20.51
CA VAL A 140 40.00 27.50 19.44
C VAL A 140 40.83 28.57 18.76
N ARG A 141 42.13 28.30 18.70
CA ARG A 141 43.19 29.16 18.17
C ARG A 141 43.02 29.37 16.66
N GLU A 142 43.03 30.63 16.22
CA GLU A 142 42.93 31.03 14.81
C GLU A 142 44.12 30.48 14.00
N GLY A 143 43.82 29.56 13.08
CA GLY A 143 44.75 29.09 12.05
C GLY A 143 43.98 28.72 10.80
N ASN A 144 44.29 29.38 9.68
CA ASN A 144 43.77 29.17 8.31
C ASN A 144 42.31 28.70 8.19
N SER A 145 41.40 29.69 8.06
CA SER A 145 39.94 29.59 8.12
C SER A 145 39.23 28.83 6.98
N ASN A 146 39.93 28.10 6.11
CA ASN A 146 39.28 27.49 4.95
C ASN A 146 38.80 26.04 5.18
N ASN A 147 39.12 25.43 6.32
CA ASN A 147 38.63 24.10 6.73
C ASN A 147 38.18 24.13 8.19
N ALA A 148 37.16 24.93 8.51
CA ALA A 148 36.52 24.84 9.82
C ALA A 148 35.89 23.45 9.94
N VAL A 149 36.60 22.51 10.57
CA VAL A 149 36.11 21.17 10.84
C VAL A 149 34.85 21.31 11.67
N VAL A 150 33.71 20.90 11.10
CA VAL A 150 32.43 20.90 11.81
C VAL A 150 32.57 19.94 12.99
N VAL A 151 32.71 20.50 14.19
CA VAL A 151 32.82 19.71 15.42
C VAL A 151 31.43 19.21 15.77
N ILE A 152 31.15 17.97 15.38
CA ILE A 152 29.93 17.27 15.77
C ILE A 152 30.12 16.77 17.21
N PRO A 153 29.32 17.22 18.19
CA PRO A 153 29.48 16.80 19.58
C PRO A 153 29.44 15.26 19.69
N ARG A 154 30.33 14.68 20.51
CA ARG A 154 30.31 13.25 20.84
C ARG A 154 29.10 12.95 21.72
N MET A 155 27.96 12.70 21.09
CA MET A 155 26.79 12.13 21.73
C MET A 155 26.72 10.64 21.38
N ASP A 156 26.24 9.83 22.31
CA ASP A 156 25.83 8.45 22.03
C ASP A 156 24.63 8.51 21.08
N ARG A 157 24.90 8.52 19.77
CA ARG A 157 23.87 8.58 18.75
C ARG A 157 23.35 7.18 18.47
N LYS A 158 22.04 7.11 18.25
CA LYS A 158 21.38 5.98 17.61
C LYS A 158 21.00 6.40 16.21
N ILE A 159 21.71 5.88 15.21
CA ILE A 159 21.64 6.34 13.82
C ILE A 159 20.84 5.35 12.97
N ALA A 160 19.85 5.87 12.25
CA ALA A 160 19.17 5.15 11.17
C ALA A 160 19.62 5.71 9.82
N LEU A 161 20.07 4.83 8.92
CA LEU A 161 20.34 5.20 7.54
C LEU A 161 19.02 5.27 6.77
N VAL A 162 18.66 6.44 6.26
CA VAL A 162 17.56 6.64 5.32
C VAL A 162 18.10 6.48 3.90
N HIS A 163 17.95 5.27 3.35
CA HIS A 163 18.46 4.93 2.03
C HIS A 163 17.38 5.15 0.96
N VAL A 164 17.45 6.32 0.33
CA VAL A 164 16.61 6.62 -0.84
C VAL A 164 17.11 5.87 -2.07
N GLY A 165 16.21 5.26 -2.83
CA GLY A 165 16.57 4.45 -3.98
C GLY A 165 17.51 5.18 -4.95
N LYS A 166 18.59 4.51 -5.35
CA LYS A 166 19.54 5.00 -6.36
C LYS A 166 20.39 6.22 -5.96
N THR A 167 20.52 6.48 -4.67
CA THR A 167 21.39 7.54 -4.10
C THR A 167 22.66 6.99 -3.43
N GLY A 168 23.09 5.77 -3.82
CA GLY A 168 24.37 5.21 -3.37
C GLY A 168 24.34 4.41 -2.07
N GLY A 169 23.17 4.00 -1.56
CA GLY A 169 23.10 3.24 -0.31
C GLY A 169 23.84 1.89 -0.31
N ASN A 170 23.99 1.23 -1.47
CA ASN A 170 24.87 0.05 -1.57
C ASN A 170 26.34 0.42 -1.28
N THR A 171 26.81 1.58 -1.73
CA THR A 171 28.15 2.08 -1.41
C THR A 171 28.30 2.35 0.08
N VAL A 172 27.30 3.00 0.69
CA VAL A 172 27.28 3.25 2.14
C VAL A 172 27.31 1.94 2.93
N ARG A 173 26.57 0.92 2.50
CA ARG A 173 26.63 -0.42 3.08
C ARG A 173 28.00 -1.07 2.96
N ALA A 174 28.67 -0.92 1.82
CA ALA A 174 30.03 -1.41 1.65
C ALA A 174 31.03 -0.68 2.56
N ALA A 175 30.82 0.62 2.81
CA ALA A 175 31.65 1.42 3.71
C ALA A 175 31.39 1.12 5.20
N PHE A 176 30.17 0.73 5.56
CA PHE A 176 29.78 0.40 6.93
C PHE A 176 29.17 -1.02 6.99
N PRO A 177 30.01 -2.06 7.12
CA PRO A 177 29.59 -3.46 7.06
C PRO A 177 28.44 -3.82 8.02
N ARG A 178 28.35 -3.13 9.15
CA ARG A 178 27.24 -3.28 10.10
C ARG A 178 25.87 -3.11 9.44
N LEU A 179 25.72 -2.14 8.53
CA LEU A 179 24.49 -1.94 7.78
C LEU A 179 24.20 -3.08 6.80
N ALA A 180 25.22 -3.73 6.26
CA ALA A 180 25.03 -4.93 5.42
C ALA A 180 24.53 -6.10 6.28
N CYS A 181 25.07 -6.27 7.48
CA CYS A 181 24.68 -7.33 8.42
C CYS A 181 23.22 -7.22 8.90
N CYS A 182 22.63 -6.01 8.92
CA CYS A 182 21.22 -5.82 9.28
C CYS A 182 20.23 -6.56 8.36
N ARG A 183 20.67 -7.05 7.20
CA ARG A 183 19.84 -7.81 6.24
C ARG A 183 19.84 -9.31 6.48
N GLU A 184 20.68 -9.80 7.39
CA GLU A 184 20.72 -11.20 7.73
C GLU A 184 19.38 -11.64 8.34
N ARG A 185 18.81 -12.72 7.79
CA ARG A 185 17.45 -13.17 8.13
C ARG A 185 17.30 -13.61 9.58
N THR A 186 18.40 -14.01 10.21
CA THR A 186 18.40 -14.56 11.58
C THR A 186 19.40 -13.81 12.46
N ALA A 187 19.05 -13.66 13.74
CA ALA A 187 19.95 -13.07 14.74
C ALA A 187 21.33 -13.77 14.79
N ARG A 188 21.38 -15.08 14.51
CA ARG A 188 22.64 -15.84 14.48
C ARG A 188 23.53 -15.45 13.29
N GLN A 189 22.95 -15.28 12.11
CA GLN A 189 23.69 -14.83 10.92
C GLN A 189 24.13 -13.38 11.08
N MET A 190 23.24 -12.52 11.59
CA MET A 190 23.55 -11.14 11.90
C MET A 190 24.73 -11.01 12.87
N ASN A 191 24.69 -11.75 14.00
CA ASN A 191 25.79 -11.75 14.96
C ASN A 191 27.10 -12.26 14.36
N ARG A 192 27.05 -13.32 13.52
CA ARG A 192 28.24 -13.81 12.82
C ARG A 192 28.80 -12.76 11.86
N CYS A 193 27.93 -12.10 11.09
CA CYS A 193 28.32 -11.02 10.19
C CYS A 193 28.95 -9.86 10.96
N TYR A 194 28.40 -9.48 12.12
CA TYR A 194 29.00 -8.49 13.00
C TYR A 194 30.37 -8.93 13.52
N ASP A 195 30.51 -10.16 14.02
CA ASP A 195 31.78 -10.68 14.53
C ASP A 195 32.88 -10.70 13.45
N GLU A 196 32.52 -11.04 12.21
CA GLU A 196 33.42 -11.03 11.05
C GLU A 196 33.78 -9.60 10.61
N SER A 197 32.83 -8.67 10.69
CA SER A 197 32.97 -7.27 10.31
C SER A 197 33.72 -6.42 11.34
N PHE A 198 33.64 -6.77 12.62
CA PHE A 198 34.10 -5.96 13.76
C PHE A 198 35.57 -5.54 13.67
N ARG A 199 36.40 -6.32 12.96
CA ARG A 199 37.84 -6.02 12.79
C ARG A 199 38.13 -4.78 11.96
N LYS A 200 37.13 -4.24 11.24
CA LYS A 200 37.25 -3.08 10.35
C LYS A 200 36.30 -1.93 10.72
N GLU A 201 35.58 -2.02 11.84
CA GLU A 201 34.53 -1.05 12.12
C GLU A 201 35.08 0.27 12.65
N SER A 202 34.62 1.35 12.03
CA SER A 202 34.86 2.70 12.49
C SER A 202 33.88 3.10 13.61
N PRO A 203 34.15 4.15 14.40
CA PRO A 203 33.24 4.61 15.45
C PRO A 203 31.83 4.93 14.96
N ILE A 204 31.67 5.51 13.76
CA ILE A 204 30.33 5.72 13.20
C ILE A 204 29.66 4.43 12.74
N SER A 205 30.42 3.46 12.20
CA SER A 205 29.87 2.16 11.81
C SER A 205 29.11 1.52 12.98
N ASN A 206 29.65 1.63 14.19
CA ASN A 206 29.05 1.10 15.42
C ASN A 206 27.76 1.82 15.87
N GLN A 207 27.49 3.04 15.38
CA GLN A 207 26.32 3.84 15.75
C GLN A 207 25.12 3.59 14.83
N PHE A 208 25.34 2.97 13.66
CA PHE A 208 24.24 2.54 12.79
C PHE A 208 23.49 1.35 13.39
N ASP A 209 22.19 1.51 13.60
CA ASP A 209 21.30 0.49 14.17
C ASP A 209 20.23 -0.01 13.18
N ALA A 210 19.89 0.78 12.15
CA ALA A 210 18.97 0.35 11.10
C ALA A 210 19.24 1.00 9.72
N GLU A 211 18.74 0.35 8.68
CA GLU A 211 18.58 0.89 7.32
C GLU A 211 17.09 0.95 6.97
N LEU A 212 16.63 2.10 6.48
CA LEU A 212 15.30 2.33 5.94
C LEU A 212 15.39 2.30 4.41
N HIS A 213 14.83 1.28 3.77
CA HIS A 213 14.88 1.15 2.31
C HIS A 213 13.71 0.33 1.73
N MET A 214 12.88 1.00 0.92
CA MET A 214 11.72 0.54 0.12
C MET A 214 10.55 -0.08 0.89
N PHE A 215 10.83 -0.74 1.99
CA PHE A 215 9.88 -1.34 2.89
C PHE A 215 10.08 -0.75 4.27
N LEU A 216 9.21 0.20 4.60
CA LEU A 216 9.07 0.70 5.96
C LEU A 216 7.84 0.01 6.51
N GLY A 217 8.05 -1.03 7.32
CA GLY A 217 6.98 -1.56 8.16
C GLY A 217 6.55 -0.52 9.20
N ASN A 218 6.12 -0.96 10.38
CA ASN A 218 5.79 -0.06 11.47
C ASN A 218 6.97 0.91 11.77
N THR A 219 6.75 2.22 11.66
CA THR A 219 7.78 3.27 11.84
C THR A 219 7.98 3.70 13.29
N THR A 220 7.21 3.18 14.25
CA THR A 220 7.30 3.58 15.67
C THR A 220 8.69 3.38 16.28
N PHE A 221 9.45 2.40 15.81
CA PHE A 221 10.83 2.18 16.25
C PHE A 221 11.75 3.38 15.95
N LEU A 222 11.43 4.20 14.94
CA LEU A 222 12.15 5.42 14.57
C LEU A 222 12.15 6.46 15.69
N LYS A 223 11.15 6.45 16.58
CA LYS A 223 11.10 7.33 17.75
C LYS A 223 12.36 7.22 18.63
N SER A 224 12.95 6.02 18.69
CA SER A 224 14.14 5.73 19.52
C SER A 224 15.45 6.27 18.93
N TYR A 225 15.46 6.67 17.66
CA TYR A 225 16.66 7.17 17.00
C TYR A 225 16.88 8.63 17.35
N THR A 226 18.15 9.05 17.38
CA THR A 226 18.52 10.45 17.62
C THR A 226 18.83 11.17 16.33
N THR A 227 19.29 10.42 15.32
CA THR A 227 19.88 10.96 14.10
C THR A 227 19.44 10.13 12.89
N PHE A 228 19.08 10.81 11.81
CA PHE A 228 18.87 10.21 10.49
C PHE A 228 20.00 10.60 9.57
N VAL A 229 20.66 9.61 8.97
CA VAL A 229 21.66 9.83 7.91
C VAL A 229 21.00 9.53 6.58
N TRP A 230 20.94 10.50 5.67
CA TRP A 230 20.30 10.36 4.37
C TRP A 230 21.30 10.15 3.26
N THR A 231 21.04 9.18 2.38
CA THR A 231 21.76 9.12 1.11
C THR A 231 21.08 10.00 0.08
N MET A 232 21.81 11.01 -0.41
CA MET A 232 21.30 12.07 -1.27
C MET A 232 21.95 12.02 -2.65
N ARG A 233 21.18 12.41 -3.65
CA ARG A 233 21.57 12.59 -5.06
C ARG A 233 20.67 13.66 -5.66
N ASN A 234 21.17 14.47 -6.57
CA ASN A 234 20.34 15.36 -7.38
C ASN A 234 19.07 14.62 -7.84
N PRO A 235 17.85 15.12 -7.53
CA PRO A 235 16.60 14.41 -7.78
C PRO A 235 16.41 13.99 -9.24
N VAL A 236 16.84 14.81 -10.20
CA VAL A 236 16.78 14.50 -11.64
C VAL A 236 17.73 13.33 -11.97
N SER A 237 18.98 13.43 -11.52
CA SER A 237 19.97 12.36 -11.67
C SER A 237 19.54 11.04 -11.01
N ARG A 238 18.86 11.12 -9.85
CA ARG A 238 18.24 9.96 -9.19
C ARG A 238 17.15 9.35 -10.07
N ALA A 239 16.22 10.16 -10.58
CA ALA A 239 15.13 9.67 -11.41
C ALA A 239 15.65 8.94 -12.68
N ILE A 240 16.67 9.50 -13.33
CA ILE A 240 17.34 8.85 -14.48
C ILE A 240 17.98 7.52 -14.06
N SER A 241 18.67 7.50 -12.92
CA SER A 241 19.30 6.28 -12.38
C SER A 241 18.26 5.21 -12.06
N SER A 242 17.12 5.60 -11.50
CA SER A 242 15.97 4.71 -11.23
C SER A 242 15.35 4.17 -12.50
N TYR A 243 15.14 5.01 -13.51
CA TYR A 243 14.66 4.60 -14.83
C TYR A 243 15.60 3.55 -15.43
N LYS A 244 16.89 3.87 -15.56
CA LYS A 244 17.88 2.96 -16.15
C LYS A 244 18.00 1.63 -15.39
N TYR A 245 17.87 1.66 -14.07
CA TYR A 245 18.00 0.45 -13.25
C TYR A 245 16.90 -0.58 -13.50
N LEU A 246 15.66 -0.12 -13.70
CA LEU A 246 14.50 -0.99 -13.92
C LEU A 246 14.10 -1.10 -15.40
N HIS A 247 14.75 -0.33 -16.28
CA HIS A 247 14.61 -0.44 -17.72
C HIS A 247 14.97 -1.84 -18.22
N HIS A 248 14.20 -2.38 -19.16
CA HIS A 248 14.38 -3.74 -19.68
C HIS A 248 15.77 -3.98 -20.32
N ASN A 249 16.44 -2.93 -20.79
CA ASN A 249 17.81 -3.00 -21.31
C ASN A 249 18.87 -3.28 -20.22
N ASN A 250 18.56 -3.09 -18.94
CA ASN A 250 19.48 -3.42 -17.86
C ASN A 250 19.42 -4.91 -17.53
N THR A 251 20.11 -5.75 -18.29
CA THR A 251 20.11 -7.21 -18.11
C THR A 251 20.69 -7.68 -16.76
N LYS A 252 21.40 -6.80 -16.03
CA LYS A 252 22.02 -7.12 -14.73
C LYS A 252 21.06 -7.04 -13.56
N SER A 253 19.98 -6.25 -13.66
CA SER A 253 19.01 -6.11 -12.57
C SER A 253 17.92 -7.18 -12.68
N GLN A 254 17.70 -7.98 -11.64
CA GLN A 254 16.57 -8.92 -11.63
C GLN A 254 15.23 -8.18 -11.72
N ALA A 255 15.13 -7.03 -11.04
CA ALA A 255 13.93 -6.21 -11.05
C ALA A 255 13.62 -5.63 -12.45
N SER A 256 14.63 -5.46 -13.32
CA SER A 256 14.41 -5.06 -14.71
C SER A 256 13.78 -6.16 -15.57
N ARG A 257 13.89 -7.43 -15.17
CA ARG A 257 13.32 -8.60 -15.86
C ARG A 257 11.86 -8.86 -15.52
N SER A 258 11.31 -8.17 -14.50
CA SER A 258 9.88 -8.25 -14.17
C SER A 258 9.02 -7.97 -15.40
N THR A 259 8.05 -8.85 -15.64
CA THR A 259 7.11 -8.84 -16.77
C THR A 259 5.78 -8.18 -16.42
N HIS A 260 5.68 -7.47 -15.29
CA HIS A 260 4.44 -6.83 -14.84
C HIS A 260 3.84 -5.93 -15.95
N PRO A 261 2.52 -6.01 -16.25
CA PRO A 261 1.91 -5.28 -17.36
C PRO A 261 2.18 -3.78 -17.34
N LEU A 262 2.01 -3.13 -16.18
CA LEU A 262 2.26 -1.68 -16.04
C LEU A 262 3.72 -1.31 -16.31
N LYS A 263 4.65 -2.18 -15.94
CA LYS A 263 6.07 -1.98 -16.18
C LYS A 263 6.39 -2.11 -17.66
N GLN A 264 5.80 -3.08 -18.34
CA GLN A 264 5.92 -3.19 -19.80
C GLN A 264 5.33 -1.96 -20.49
N GLN A 265 4.19 -1.48 -20.01
CA GLN A 265 3.57 -0.29 -20.56
C GLN A 265 4.44 0.95 -20.38
N PHE A 266 5.01 1.16 -19.19
CA PHE A 266 5.92 2.27 -18.93
C PHE A 266 7.20 2.16 -19.77
N TYR A 267 7.95 1.04 -19.68
CA TYR A 267 9.29 0.94 -20.27
C TYR A 267 9.34 0.40 -21.70
N LYS A 268 8.27 -0.16 -22.27
CA LYS A 268 8.28 -0.65 -23.66
C LYS A 268 7.35 0.14 -24.56
N LEU A 269 6.21 0.61 -24.04
CA LEU A 269 5.22 1.32 -24.84
C LEU A 269 5.39 2.83 -24.75
N CYS A 270 5.43 3.39 -23.53
CA CYS A 270 5.54 4.83 -23.35
C CYS A 270 6.98 5.35 -23.45
N PHE A 271 7.92 4.68 -22.78
CA PHE A 271 9.29 5.16 -22.62
C PHE A 271 10.31 4.04 -22.93
N PRO A 272 10.38 3.54 -24.17
CA PRO A 272 11.36 2.53 -24.56
C PRO A 272 12.79 3.05 -24.55
N THR A 273 12.98 4.38 -24.64
CA THR A 273 14.27 5.02 -24.50
C THR A 273 14.19 6.23 -23.57
N LEU A 274 15.35 6.64 -23.05
CA LEU A 274 15.45 7.84 -22.22
C LEU A 274 15.09 9.12 -23.02
N PRO A 275 15.48 9.29 -24.30
CA PRO A 275 14.96 10.36 -25.16
C PRO A 275 13.43 10.44 -25.25
N ASP A 276 12.72 9.31 -25.30
CA ASP A 276 11.24 9.32 -25.32
C ASP A 276 10.68 9.90 -24.03
N LEU A 277 11.26 9.51 -22.89
CA LEU A 277 10.91 10.05 -21.57
C LEU A 277 11.14 11.56 -21.49
N TRP A 278 12.26 12.06 -22.00
CA TRP A 278 12.55 13.50 -22.02
C TRP A 278 11.62 14.27 -22.94
N LYS A 279 11.35 13.72 -24.12
CA LYS A 279 10.42 14.32 -25.08
C LYS A 279 9.03 14.43 -24.47
N THR A 280 8.53 13.37 -23.84
CA THR A 280 7.22 13.42 -23.17
C THR A 280 7.21 14.37 -21.97
N ALA A 281 8.30 14.48 -21.21
CA ALA A 281 8.41 15.47 -20.14
C ALA A 281 8.27 16.90 -20.69
N ASP A 282 8.96 17.22 -21.78
CA ASP A 282 8.88 18.52 -22.46
C ASP A 282 7.47 18.80 -23.00
N GLU A 283 6.86 17.81 -23.68
CA GLU A 283 5.50 17.91 -24.22
C GLU A 283 4.43 18.20 -23.16
N ILE A 284 4.62 17.79 -21.89
CA ILE A 284 3.67 18.11 -20.79
C ILE A 284 3.57 19.62 -20.56
N PHE A 285 4.64 20.37 -20.81
CA PHE A 285 4.75 21.80 -20.51
C PHE A 285 4.81 22.69 -21.75
N GLN A 286 4.66 22.15 -22.96
CA GLN A 286 4.56 22.98 -24.17
C GLN A 286 3.15 23.59 -24.29
N PRO A 287 3.00 24.93 -24.33
CA PRO A 287 1.69 25.60 -24.35
C PRO A 287 0.92 25.45 -25.68
N ASP A 288 1.56 24.96 -26.74
CA ASP A 288 1.08 25.01 -28.13
C ASP A 288 0.53 23.67 -28.67
N THR A 289 0.38 22.64 -27.84
CA THR A 289 -0.34 21.45 -28.29
C THR A 289 -1.82 21.81 -28.40
N LYS A 290 -2.22 22.19 -29.63
CA LYS A 290 -3.61 22.27 -30.14
C LYS A 290 -4.51 21.38 -29.30
N GLU A 291 -5.63 21.93 -28.80
CA GLU A 291 -6.67 21.23 -28.03
C GLU A 291 -6.62 19.73 -28.30
N LEU A 292 -6.01 18.98 -27.38
CA LEU A 292 -5.81 17.54 -27.53
C LEU A 292 -7.17 16.92 -27.76
N LYS A 293 -7.35 16.29 -28.93
CA LYS A 293 -8.61 15.62 -29.23
C LYS A 293 -8.80 14.51 -28.18
N PRO A 294 -9.97 14.41 -27.54
CA PRO A 294 -10.29 13.30 -26.65
C PRO A 294 -9.99 11.98 -27.38
N GLY A 295 -9.11 11.15 -26.80
CA GLY A 295 -8.72 9.83 -27.34
C GLY A 295 -7.29 9.68 -27.87
N GLU A 296 -6.46 10.72 -27.93
CA GLU A 296 -5.05 10.53 -28.36
C GLU A 296 -4.16 9.93 -27.25
N LEU A 297 -3.48 8.83 -27.59
CA LEU A 297 -2.56 8.03 -26.75
C LEU A 297 -1.47 8.86 -26.05
N GLN A 298 -1.17 10.05 -26.59
CA GLN A 298 -0.19 10.99 -26.07
C GLN A 298 -0.54 11.46 -24.65
N THR A 299 -1.84 11.58 -24.32
CA THR A 299 -2.31 11.93 -22.97
C THR A 299 -2.01 10.83 -21.94
N TYR A 300 -2.04 9.56 -22.35
CA TYR A 300 -1.86 8.42 -21.47
C TYR A 300 -0.42 8.30 -20.96
N CYS A 301 0.56 8.39 -21.88
CA CYS A 301 1.96 8.32 -21.49
C CYS A 301 2.39 9.55 -20.68
N GLN A 302 1.92 10.75 -21.03
CA GLN A 302 2.13 11.97 -20.24
C GLN A 302 1.63 11.80 -18.79
N GLN A 303 0.40 11.31 -18.63
CA GLN A 303 -0.17 11.03 -17.31
C GLN A 303 0.63 9.98 -16.54
N MET A 304 1.00 8.88 -17.20
CA MET A 304 1.82 7.85 -16.58
C MET A 304 3.17 8.39 -16.12
N LEU A 305 3.81 9.26 -16.92
CA LEU A 305 5.06 9.92 -16.55
C LEU A 305 4.89 10.78 -15.30
N MET A 306 3.86 11.63 -15.26
CA MET A 306 3.57 12.47 -14.10
C MET A 306 3.34 11.62 -12.84
N THR A 307 2.50 10.59 -12.93
CA THR A 307 2.18 9.71 -11.81
C THR A 307 3.42 8.98 -11.30
N VAL A 308 4.24 8.44 -12.19
CA VAL A 308 5.45 7.70 -11.83
C VAL A 308 6.52 8.63 -11.25
N MET A 309 6.73 9.82 -11.81
CA MET A 309 7.76 10.76 -11.32
C MET A 309 7.40 11.37 -9.96
N LYS A 310 6.11 11.63 -9.71
CA LYS A 310 5.66 12.12 -8.39
C LYS A 310 5.70 11.04 -7.31
N GLY A 311 5.65 9.76 -7.68
CA GLY A 311 5.69 8.63 -6.74
C GLY A 311 4.46 8.50 -5.83
N GLN A 312 3.39 9.28 -6.09
CA GLN A 312 2.23 9.39 -5.20
C GLN A 312 1.21 8.24 -5.38
N ASP A 313 1.28 7.47 -6.47
CA ASP A 313 0.36 6.35 -6.72
C ASP A 313 0.97 5.02 -6.23
N PRO A 314 0.26 4.24 -5.39
CA PRO A 314 0.73 2.94 -4.90
C PRO A 314 1.16 1.96 -6.01
N ASN A 315 0.52 2.01 -7.18
CA ASN A 315 0.83 1.15 -8.32
C ASN A 315 2.19 1.45 -8.95
N VAL A 316 2.78 2.62 -8.68
CA VAL A 316 4.15 2.94 -9.13
C VAL A 316 5.15 1.93 -8.60
N TRP A 317 4.88 1.27 -7.45
CA TRP A 317 5.68 0.15 -6.98
C TRP A 317 5.91 -0.94 -8.04
N GLN A 318 4.86 -1.28 -8.78
CA GLN A 318 4.88 -2.33 -9.80
C GLN A 318 5.67 -1.93 -11.05
N ILE A 319 5.96 -0.63 -11.21
CA ILE A 319 6.68 -0.05 -12.35
C ILE A 319 8.10 0.28 -11.94
N ASN A 320 8.24 1.13 -10.93
CA ASN A 320 9.48 1.63 -10.39
C ASN A 320 9.39 1.94 -8.88
N MET A 321 9.72 0.94 -8.06
CA MET A 321 9.83 1.09 -6.60
C MET A 321 10.70 2.28 -6.15
N HIS A 322 11.78 2.60 -6.85
CA HIS A 322 12.67 3.70 -6.49
C HIS A 322 12.15 5.09 -6.89
N LEU A 323 11.14 5.16 -7.76
CA LEU A 323 10.43 6.42 -8.05
C LEU A 323 9.22 6.61 -7.13
N ARG A 324 8.58 5.51 -6.70
CA ARG A 324 7.56 5.54 -5.63
C ARG A 324 8.16 6.04 -4.31
N ASP A 325 9.23 5.38 -3.87
CA ASP A 325 9.88 5.68 -2.59
C ASP A 325 10.96 6.76 -2.79
N ASN A 326 10.49 7.96 -3.14
CA ASN A 326 11.31 9.17 -3.35
C ASN A 326 11.60 9.90 -2.02
N TYR A 327 12.20 11.10 -2.05
CA TYR A 327 12.49 11.84 -0.82
C TYR A 327 11.22 12.17 -0.04
N LYS A 328 10.13 12.56 -0.74
CA LYS A 328 8.82 12.82 -0.12
C LYS A 328 8.30 11.64 0.68
N PHE A 329 8.39 10.44 0.13
CA PHE A 329 7.99 9.22 0.84
C PHE A 329 8.73 9.08 2.17
N TYR A 330 10.07 9.08 2.16
CA TYR A 330 10.83 8.90 3.41
C TYR A 330 10.69 10.08 4.37
N TYR A 331 10.56 11.31 3.86
CA TYR A 331 10.46 12.52 4.67
C TYR A 331 9.18 12.48 5.51
N SER A 332 8.05 12.07 4.90
CA SER A 332 6.78 11.87 5.60
C SER A 332 6.79 10.79 6.68
N LYS A 333 7.74 9.85 6.61
CA LYS A 333 7.91 8.75 7.57
C LYS A 333 8.97 9.02 8.63
N THR A 334 9.73 10.09 8.46
CA THR A 334 10.85 10.45 9.35
C THR A 334 10.66 11.84 9.90
N MET A 335 10.92 12.88 9.11
CA MET A 335 10.98 14.26 9.57
C MET A 335 9.62 14.85 9.94
N GLU A 336 8.56 14.53 9.18
CA GLU A 336 7.20 15.00 9.53
C GLU A 336 6.70 14.35 10.83
N GLN A 337 7.02 13.08 11.06
CA GLN A 337 6.57 12.33 12.24
C GLN A 337 7.44 12.58 13.47
N TYR A 338 8.72 12.84 13.25
CA TYR A 338 9.72 13.02 14.31
C TYR A 338 10.51 14.32 14.06
N PRO A 339 9.84 15.49 14.13
CA PRO A 339 10.53 16.76 14.01
C PRO A 339 11.54 16.90 15.15
N GLY A 340 12.72 17.44 14.84
CA GLY A 340 13.80 17.67 15.82
C GLY A 340 14.84 16.56 15.94
N LYS A 341 14.77 15.50 15.12
CA LYS A 341 15.89 14.56 14.96
C LYS A 341 17.03 15.23 14.19
N GLU A 342 18.28 14.89 14.54
CA GLU A 342 19.47 15.40 13.85
C GLU A 342 19.54 14.81 12.44
N ILE A 343 19.88 15.63 11.43
CA ILE A 343 20.00 15.20 10.04
C ILE A 343 21.44 15.26 9.60
N MET A 344 21.90 14.16 9.01
CA MET A 344 23.17 14.06 8.32
C MET A 344 22.92 13.59 6.89
N VAL A 345 23.83 13.91 5.98
CA VAL A 345 23.71 13.62 4.55
C VAL A 345 25.00 13.02 3.99
N PHE A 346 24.87 12.01 3.15
CA PHE A 346 25.89 11.57 2.21
C PHE A 346 25.47 11.90 0.77
N ARG A 347 26.15 12.84 0.13
CA ARG A 347 25.91 13.24 -1.26
C ARG A 347 26.54 12.21 -2.19
N THR A 348 25.82 11.72 -3.19
CA THR A 348 26.30 10.69 -4.12
C THR A 348 27.58 11.10 -4.83
N ASP A 349 27.69 12.36 -5.22
CA ASP A 349 28.82 12.89 -5.98
C ASP A 349 30.05 13.17 -5.09
N HIS A 350 29.87 13.22 -3.77
CA HIS A 350 30.91 13.40 -2.75
C HIS A 350 30.89 12.28 -1.70
N MET A 351 30.40 11.10 -2.08
CA MET A 351 30.01 10.04 -1.15
C MET A 351 31.16 9.66 -0.21
N TRP A 352 32.36 9.50 -0.75
CA TRP A 352 33.55 9.16 0.03
C TRP A 352 34.04 10.29 0.91
N ASP A 353 33.99 11.52 0.42
CA ASP A 353 34.43 12.69 1.19
C ASP A 353 33.50 12.89 2.39
N ASP A 354 32.19 12.83 2.18
CA ASP A 354 31.18 12.96 3.23
C ASP A 354 31.30 11.80 4.24
N ILE A 355 31.51 10.56 3.78
CA ILE A 355 31.75 9.39 4.66
C ILE A 355 33.02 9.58 5.50
N LYS A 356 34.14 9.99 4.91
CA LYS A 356 35.42 10.17 5.62
C LYS A 356 35.35 11.37 6.57
N ALA A 357 34.69 12.45 6.18
CA ALA A 357 34.48 13.62 7.02
C ALA A 357 33.64 13.24 8.25
N LEU A 358 32.54 12.52 8.05
CA LEU A 358 31.68 12.10 9.14
C LEU A 358 32.32 11.06 10.06
N ASP A 359 33.10 10.12 9.50
CA ASP A 359 33.90 9.20 10.31
C ASP A 359 34.89 9.95 11.20
N ARG A 360 35.63 10.93 10.65
CA ARG A 360 36.54 11.77 11.44
C ARG A 360 35.81 12.58 12.51
N ALA A 361 34.65 13.16 12.18
CA ALA A 361 33.84 13.95 13.10
C ALA A 361 33.31 13.11 14.28
N THR A 362 33.12 11.80 14.09
CA THR A 362 32.71 10.87 15.15
C THR A 362 33.88 10.19 15.87
N GLY A 363 35.12 10.62 15.61
CA GLY A 363 36.33 10.12 16.27
C GLY A 363 37.02 8.96 15.56
N GLY A 364 36.56 8.59 14.36
CA GLY A 364 37.24 7.68 13.45
C GLY A 364 38.46 8.31 12.77
N ARG A 365 39.12 7.53 11.92
CA ARG A 365 40.35 7.98 11.21
C ARG A 365 40.06 8.54 9.82
N GLY A 366 38.82 8.40 9.33
CA GLY A 366 38.50 8.57 7.91
C GLY A 366 39.14 7.49 7.04
N ALA A 367 39.55 6.37 7.64
CA ALA A 367 40.20 5.26 6.96
C ALA A 367 39.13 4.28 6.47
N ASN A 368 38.37 4.70 5.47
CA ASN A 368 37.56 3.80 4.67
C ASN A 368 38.33 3.60 3.37
N ASP A 369 38.89 2.41 3.18
CA ASP A 369 39.63 2.06 1.98
C ASP A 369 38.73 2.33 0.76
N GLU A 370 39.22 3.11 -0.21
CA GLU A 370 38.50 3.43 -1.45
C GLU A 370 38.28 2.20 -2.36
N ASP A 371 38.51 1.00 -1.82
CA ASP A 371 38.38 -0.28 -2.49
C ASP A 371 36.96 -0.53 -3.01
N GLY A 372 35.97 0.17 -2.46
CA GLY A 372 34.68 0.35 -3.09
C GLY A 372 34.80 1.28 -4.29
N ARG A 373 35.06 0.75 -5.48
CA ARG A 373 34.76 1.49 -6.72
C ARG A 373 33.28 1.89 -6.65
N VAL A 374 32.97 3.14 -6.28
CA VAL A 374 31.70 3.75 -6.65
C VAL A 374 31.67 3.60 -8.15
N SER A 375 30.75 2.81 -8.66
CA SER A 375 30.58 2.63 -10.09
C SER A 375 29.96 3.91 -10.68
N ASN A 376 30.60 5.06 -10.43
CA ASN A 376 30.54 6.28 -11.21
C ASN A 376 31.42 6.12 -12.45
N LYS A 377 31.63 4.88 -12.95
CA LYS A 377 31.81 4.74 -14.39
C LYS A 377 30.54 5.34 -14.95
N ASN A 378 30.67 6.59 -15.42
CA ASN A 378 29.70 7.31 -16.20
C ASN A 378 28.89 6.25 -16.92
N ILE A 379 27.62 6.11 -16.57
CA ILE A 379 26.75 5.27 -17.37
C ILE A 379 26.79 5.98 -18.71
N VAL A 380 27.71 5.55 -19.58
CA VAL A 380 27.91 6.07 -20.92
C VAL A 380 26.53 6.00 -21.48
N VAL A 381 25.88 7.16 -21.57
CA VAL A 381 24.56 7.27 -22.18
C VAL A 381 24.86 6.84 -23.59
N SER A 382 24.53 5.59 -23.90
CA SER A 382 24.84 4.96 -25.18
C SER A 382 24.30 5.86 -26.28
N ASN A 383 25.19 6.62 -26.93
CA ASN A 383 25.01 7.47 -28.12
C ASN A 383 23.72 8.31 -28.24
N GLY A 384 23.00 8.55 -27.14
CA GLY A 384 21.83 9.43 -27.13
C GLY A 384 22.27 10.87 -26.97
N ALA A 385 21.66 11.78 -27.74
CA ALA A 385 21.85 13.21 -27.53
C ALA A 385 21.53 13.56 -26.07
N SER A 386 22.38 14.38 -25.44
CA SER A 386 22.09 14.92 -24.12
C SER A 386 20.75 15.68 -24.15
N PRO A 387 19.93 15.61 -23.08
CA PRO A 387 18.66 16.33 -23.03
C PRO A 387 18.89 17.83 -23.20
N SER A 388 17.95 18.50 -23.86
CA SER A 388 17.98 19.96 -23.98
C SER A 388 17.77 20.63 -22.62
N LYS A 389 18.14 21.91 -22.51
CA LYS A 389 17.87 22.71 -21.31
C LYS A 389 16.37 22.72 -20.95
N ALA A 390 15.49 22.81 -21.95
CA ALA A 390 14.05 22.75 -21.76
C ALA A 390 13.57 21.39 -21.22
N GLN A 391 14.13 20.29 -21.72
CA GLN A 391 13.80 18.94 -21.23
C GLN A 391 14.20 18.73 -19.77
N PHE A 392 15.37 19.25 -19.36
CA PHE A 392 15.76 19.22 -17.95
C PHE A 392 14.84 20.08 -17.08
N GLN A 393 14.52 21.30 -17.52
CA GLN A 393 13.59 22.19 -16.83
C GLN A 393 12.22 21.55 -16.64
N ALA A 394 11.67 20.92 -17.69
CA ALA A 394 10.40 20.19 -17.63
C ALA A 394 10.44 19.04 -16.62
N MET A 395 11.55 18.29 -16.56
CA MET A 395 11.72 17.25 -15.54
C MET A 395 11.81 17.81 -14.12
N CYS A 396 12.47 18.96 -13.94
CA CYS A 396 12.47 19.67 -12.65
C CYS A 396 11.06 20.12 -12.26
N CYS A 397 10.24 20.56 -13.22
CA CYS A 397 8.83 20.85 -12.99
C CYS A 397 8.03 19.61 -12.56
N LEU A 398 8.38 18.39 -13.01
CA LEU A 398 7.73 17.16 -12.53
C LEU A 398 8.16 16.76 -11.12
N LEU A 399 9.43 17.03 -10.78
CA LEU A 399 10.07 16.59 -9.54
C LEU A 399 10.13 17.69 -8.45
N TRP A 400 9.46 18.83 -8.64
CA TRP A 400 9.66 20.01 -7.80
C TRP A 400 9.41 19.75 -6.29
N GLU A 401 8.38 18.97 -5.93
CA GLU A 401 8.10 18.63 -4.51
C GLU A 401 9.27 17.86 -3.89
N ASP A 402 9.88 16.98 -4.67
CA ASP A 402 10.98 16.14 -4.25
C ASP A 402 12.29 16.94 -4.19
N ILE A 403 12.42 17.98 -5.04
CA ILE A 403 13.51 18.96 -5.00
C ILE A 403 13.39 19.89 -3.78
N VAL A 404 12.18 20.32 -3.40
CA VAL A 404 11.95 21.09 -2.16
C VAL A 404 12.47 20.33 -0.95
N ILE A 405 12.13 19.04 -0.86
CA ILE A 405 12.57 18.18 0.25
C ILE A 405 14.08 17.94 0.20
N TYR A 406 14.65 17.75 -1.00
CA TYR A 406 16.11 17.69 -1.17
C TYR A 406 16.79 18.95 -0.63
N GLN A 407 16.29 20.15 -0.98
CA GLN A 407 16.83 21.42 -0.50
C GLN A 407 16.73 21.54 1.03
N GLU A 408 15.60 21.14 1.60
CA GLU A 408 15.40 21.19 3.04
C GLU A 408 16.36 20.25 3.79
N LEU A 409 16.49 19.00 3.34
CA LEU A 409 17.42 18.04 3.93
C LEU A 409 18.88 18.53 3.85
N ILE A 410 19.28 19.13 2.74
CA ILE A 410 20.62 19.73 2.58
C ILE A 410 20.80 20.93 3.51
N SER A 411 19.80 21.82 3.62
CA SER A 411 19.92 23.03 4.43
C SER A 411 20.07 22.72 5.92
N ILE A 412 19.36 21.70 6.42
CA ILE A 412 19.41 21.29 7.84
C ILE A 412 20.49 20.25 8.15
N ALA A 413 21.18 19.70 7.14
CA ALA A 413 22.25 18.72 7.37
C ALA A 413 23.36 19.31 8.25
N VAL A 414 23.66 18.65 9.37
CA VAL A 414 24.64 19.16 10.35
C VAL A 414 26.09 18.82 9.97
N ASN A 415 26.30 17.84 9.09
CA ASN A 415 27.64 17.40 8.69
C ASN A 415 28.15 18.07 7.41
N LEU A 416 27.39 19.00 6.83
CA LEU A 416 27.81 19.77 5.65
C LEU A 416 28.06 21.23 6.06
N ASP A 417 29.16 21.80 5.59
CA ASP A 417 29.40 23.24 5.71
C ASP A 417 28.58 24.02 4.66
N PHE A 418 28.58 25.35 4.77
CA PHE A 418 27.82 26.21 3.86
C PHE A 418 28.23 26.04 2.39
N ALA A 419 29.54 25.89 2.12
CA ALA A 419 30.05 25.73 0.76
C ALA A 419 29.56 24.42 0.13
N SER A 420 29.61 23.31 0.87
CA SER A 420 29.13 21.99 0.44
C SER A 420 27.62 21.96 0.22
N LYS A 421 26.86 22.67 1.09
CA LYS A 421 25.42 22.87 0.94
C LYS A 421 25.10 23.66 -0.34
N LEU A 422 25.85 24.74 -0.59
CA LEU A 422 25.70 25.57 -1.78
C LEU A 422 26.04 24.82 -3.06
N GLU A 423 27.16 24.09 -3.09
CA GLU A 423 27.57 23.24 -4.21
C GLU A 423 26.48 22.21 -4.56
N ALA A 424 25.93 21.53 -3.56
CA ALA A 424 24.87 20.54 -3.76
C ALA A 424 23.58 21.14 -4.35
N MET A 425 23.28 22.40 -4.05
CA MET A 425 22.15 23.12 -4.64
C MET A 425 22.46 23.72 -6.01
N GLN A 426 23.69 24.19 -6.24
CA GLN A 426 24.16 24.68 -7.54
C GLN A 426 24.06 23.61 -8.63
N ASP A 427 24.37 22.36 -8.30
CA ASP A 427 24.17 21.24 -9.22
C ASP A 427 22.69 21.09 -9.63
N VAL A 428 21.76 21.19 -8.68
CA VAL A 428 20.31 21.13 -8.97
C VAL A 428 19.85 22.33 -9.78
N TRP A 429 20.27 23.56 -9.42
CA TRP A 429 19.92 24.77 -10.16
C TRP A 429 20.41 24.74 -11.60
N THR A 430 21.68 24.37 -11.80
CA THR A 430 22.29 24.26 -13.13
C THR A 430 21.57 23.20 -13.95
N THR A 431 21.26 22.04 -13.35
CA THR A 431 20.45 20.99 -13.99
C THR A 431 19.09 21.53 -14.43
N CYS A 432 18.39 22.28 -13.57
CA CYS A 432 17.07 22.85 -13.87
C CYS A 432 17.13 24.11 -14.76
N GLY A 433 18.31 24.48 -15.27
CA GLY A 433 18.49 25.61 -16.16
C GLY A 433 18.41 26.99 -15.51
N ILE A 434 18.49 27.05 -14.17
CA ILE A 434 18.55 28.28 -13.39
C ILE A 434 19.99 28.79 -13.44
N ASP A 435 20.16 30.02 -13.92
CA ASP A 435 21.48 30.64 -13.99
C ASP A 435 21.96 31.03 -12.59
N SER A 436 23.13 30.54 -12.18
CA SER A 436 23.74 30.89 -10.91
C SER A 436 23.99 32.39 -10.75
N SER A 437 24.15 33.15 -11.85
CA SER A 437 24.28 34.61 -11.81
C SER A 437 23.01 35.29 -11.28
N SER A 438 21.84 34.72 -11.56
CA SER A 438 20.56 35.19 -11.02
C SER A 438 20.41 34.93 -9.52
N LEU A 439 21.32 34.15 -8.93
CA LEU A 439 21.33 33.85 -7.51
C LEU A 439 22.21 34.81 -6.71
N ASP A 440 22.98 35.68 -7.37
CA ASP A 440 23.76 36.72 -6.69
C ASP A 440 22.86 37.69 -5.90
N GLN A 441 21.59 37.84 -6.30
CA GLN A 441 20.59 38.60 -5.54
C GLN A 441 20.20 37.96 -4.19
N PHE A 442 20.53 36.68 -3.98
CA PHE A 442 20.24 35.95 -2.74
C PHE A 442 21.48 35.74 -1.87
N LYS A 443 22.64 36.31 -2.25
CA LYS A 443 23.80 36.34 -1.36
C LYS A 443 23.43 37.14 -0.12
N PRO A 444 23.44 36.55 1.08
CA PRO A 444 23.16 37.31 2.30
C PRO A 444 24.16 38.46 2.39
N GLU A 445 23.67 39.68 2.63
CA GLU A 445 24.53 40.81 2.92
C GLU A 445 25.45 40.42 4.09
N VAL A 446 26.75 40.51 3.85
CA VAL A 446 27.80 40.12 4.78
C VAL A 446 27.71 41.02 6.01
N GLY A 447 26.90 40.63 7.01
CA GLY A 447 26.69 41.46 8.21
C GLY A 447 25.63 40.97 9.20
N THR A 448 24.64 40.17 8.79
CA THR A 448 23.56 39.73 9.71
C THR A 448 23.64 38.23 10.03
N GLN A 449 24.47 37.87 11.01
CA GLN A 449 24.68 36.48 11.46
C GLN A 449 23.40 35.76 11.95
N GLN A 450 22.31 36.47 12.27
CA GLN A 450 21.07 35.88 12.77
C GLN A 450 20.04 35.48 11.69
N ALA A 451 20.11 36.02 10.47
CA ALA A 451 19.17 35.66 9.40
C ALA A 451 19.64 34.46 8.56
N ALA A 452 20.93 34.16 8.58
CA ALA A 452 21.56 33.11 7.76
C ALA A 452 21.19 31.67 8.16
N GLN A 453 20.55 31.46 9.32
CA GLN A 453 20.39 30.11 9.88
C GLN A 453 19.15 29.36 9.39
N TYR A 454 18.17 30.02 8.76
CA TYR A 454 16.91 29.38 8.31
C TYR A 454 16.56 29.60 6.83
N SER A 455 17.29 30.46 6.11
CA SER A 455 17.07 30.71 4.68
C SER A 455 18.35 30.51 3.86
N VAL A 456 19.12 29.46 4.15
CA VAL A 456 20.47 29.18 3.60
C VAL A 456 20.60 29.48 2.09
N PHE A 457 19.52 29.36 1.32
CA PHE A 457 19.53 29.63 -0.12
C PHE A 457 18.67 30.80 -0.60
N GLY A 458 17.79 31.38 0.22
CA GLY A 458 16.83 32.44 -0.18
C GLY A 458 15.87 32.07 -1.33
N PHE A 459 16.08 30.94 -1.99
CA PHE A 459 15.42 30.47 -3.18
C PHE A 459 14.21 29.61 -2.82
N SER A 460 13.07 29.95 -3.40
CA SER A 460 11.81 29.21 -3.23
C SER A 460 11.50 28.42 -4.50
N TRP A 461 11.59 27.10 -4.41
CA TRP A 461 11.22 26.20 -5.51
C TRP A 461 9.74 26.28 -5.86
N SER A 462 8.85 26.57 -4.91
CA SER A 462 7.43 26.77 -5.20
C SER A 462 7.22 28.02 -6.05
N SER A 463 7.87 29.14 -5.69
CA SER A 463 7.82 30.38 -6.46
C SER A 463 8.44 30.22 -7.86
N TRP A 464 9.59 29.55 -7.95
CA TRP A 464 10.20 29.22 -9.24
C TRP A 464 9.26 28.34 -10.09
N HIS A 465 8.67 27.31 -9.49
CA HIS A 465 7.74 26.42 -10.19
C HIS A 465 6.50 27.19 -10.67
N GLU A 466 5.88 28.02 -9.84
CA GLU A 466 4.72 28.84 -10.22
C GLU A 466 5.02 29.81 -11.38
N GLN A 467 6.23 30.38 -11.42
CA GLN A 467 6.64 31.33 -12.46
C GLN A 467 7.11 30.65 -13.75
N THR A 468 7.77 29.49 -13.62
CA THR A 468 8.56 28.87 -14.69
C THR A 468 7.86 27.67 -15.30
N CYS A 469 7.07 26.95 -14.52
CA CYS A 469 6.37 25.74 -14.95
C CYS A 469 4.92 26.10 -15.28
N PRO A 470 4.50 25.97 -16.55
CA PRO A 470 3.10 26.13 -16.91
C PRO A 470 2.20 25.28 -16.01
N PRO A 471 1.01 25.78 -15.63
CA PRO A 471 0.08 25.00 -14.84
C PRO A 471 -0.21 23.69 -15.57
N LEU A 472 -0.13 22.57 -14.85
CA LEU A 472 -0.38 21.27 -15.45
C LEU A 472 -1.79 21.26 -16.04
N PRO A 473 -1.98 20.83 -17.30
CA PRO A 473 -3.27 20.87 -17.98
C PRO A 473 -4.31 19.90 -17.38
N LEU A 474 -3.92 19.11 -16.37
CA LEU A 474 -4.78 18.15 -15.69
C LEU A 474 -5.35 18.77 -14.43
N LYS A 475 -6.68 18.67 -14.28
CA LYS A 475 -7.37 18.97 -13.01
C LYS A 475 -6.68 18.19 -11.88
N SER A 476 -6.40 18.86 -10.78
CA SER A 476 -5.71 18.33 -9.58
C SER A 476 -6.25 17.00 -9.06
N ASP A 477 -7.50 16.65 -9.43
CA ASP A 477 -8.23 15.49 -8.91
C ASP A 477 -8.17 14.27 -9.86
N PHE A 478 -7.43 14.36 -10.97
CA PHE A 478 -7.35 13.28 -11.95
C PHE A 478 -6.46 12.13 -11.42
N LYS A 479 -7.08 11.07 -10.89
CA LYS A 479 -6.41 9.80 -10.57
C LYS A 479 -6.21 8.99 -11.86
N PHE A 480 -4.96 8.66 -12.17
CA PHE A 480 -4.62 7.91 -13.37
C PHE A 480 -5.31 6.54 -13.40
N ASN A 481 -6.09 6.28 -14.44
CA ASN A 481 -6.73 4.99 -14.62
C ASN A 481 -5.77 4.02 -15.30
N TRP A 482 -5.20 3.09 -14.53
CA TRP A 482 -4.31 2.04 -15.03
C TRP A 482 -4.99 1.03 -15.98
N THR A 483 -6.31 1.12 -16.19
CA THR A 483 -7.05 0.30 -17.16
C THR A 483 -7.35 1.09 -18.44
N LEU A 484 -6.75 0.72 -19.58
CA LEU A 484 -7.11 1.28 -20.89
C LEU A 484 -8.47 0.70 -21.34
N SER A 485 -9.45 1.57 -21.59
CA SER A 485 -10.67 1.26 -22.35
C SER A 485 -10.90 2.34 -23.42
N VAL A 486 -11.24 1.92 -24.64
CA VAL A 486 -11.57 2.76 -25.81
C VAL A 486 -12.98 3.35 -25.64
N GLU A 487 -13.15 4.67 -25.84
CA GLU A 487 -14.33 5.50 -25.50
C GLU A 487 -15.51 5.44 -26.50
N ASN A 488 -16.72 5.83 -26.04
CA ASN A 488 -17.69 6.72 -26.74
C ASN A 488 -18.82 7.25 -25.79
N THR A 489 -19.41 8.40 -26.15
CA THR A 489 -19.89 9.56 -25.33
C THR A 489 -21.42 9.72 -25.05
N GLU A 490 -21.78 10.60 -24.09
CA GLU A 490 -23.11 10.94 -23.49
C GLU A 490 -24.01 11.95 -24.29
N PRO A 491 -25.28 12.26 -23.87
CA PRO A 491 -25.55 13.46 -23.01
C PRO A 491 -26.80 13.43 -22.05
N THR A 492 -27.05 14.57 -21.39
CA THR A 492 -27.66 14.91 -20.07
C THR A 492 -29.13 15.52 -20.08
N PRO A 493 -29.67 16.32 -19.09
CA PRO A 493 -30.69 15.93 -18.09
C PRO A 493 -31.91 16.90 -17.87
N ASP A 494 -32.87 16.65 -16.93
CA ASP A 494 -33.42 17.72 -16.03
C ASP A 494 -34.42 17.33 -14.87
N SER A 495 -34.24 17.99 -13.70
CA SER A 495 -35.14 18.56 -12.63
C SER A 495 -36.48 17.87 -12.15
N LYS A 496 -37.04 17.89 -10.90
CA LYS A 496 -36.87 18.58 -9.58
C LYS A 496 -37.94 18.11 -8.52
N ARG A 497 -37.70 18.41 -7.22
CA ARG A 497 -38.62 18.70 -6.05
C ARG A 497 -38.92 17.65 -4.93
N ASN A 498 -39.19 18.20 -3.73
CA ASN A 498 -38.82 17.78 -2.36
C ASN A 498 -40.01 17.54 -1.38
N ALA A 499 -39.67 16.99 -0.19
CA ALA A 499 -40.13 17.33 1.20
C ALA A 499 -40.83 16.19 2.02
N PRO A 500 -40.89 16.25 3.38
CA PRO A 500 -40.04 15.42 4.27
C PRO A 500 -40.81 14.63 5.36
N LEU A 501 -40.13 13.72 6.09
CA LEU A 501 -40.70 12.99 7.24
C LEU A 501 -39.67 12.92 8.38
N ASP A 502 -39.74 13.90 9.28
CA ASP A 502 -39.00 14.01 10.54
C ASP A 502 -39.91 13.53 11.67
N GLU A 503 -39.74 12.32 12.22
CA GLU A 503 -40.28 12.01 13.55
C GLU A 503 -39.74 10.76 14.29
N ALA A 504 -38.62 10.15 13.88
CA ALA A 504 -38.19 8.86 14.47
C ALA A 504 -36.83 8.82 15.20
N LEU A 505 -36.10 9.93 15.36
CA LEU A 505 -34.71 9.90 15.88
C LEU A 505 -34.52 10.49 17.30
N LYS A 506 -35.58 10.54 18.11
CA LYS A 506 -35.48 10.97 19.52
C LYS A 506 -35.50 9.78 20.49
N ALA A 507 -34.37 9.10 20.62
CA ALA A 507 -33.94 8.45 21.88
C ALA A 507 -32.64 7.67 21.65
N TYR A 508 -31.50 8.12 22.19
CA TYR A 508 -30.46 7.31 22.85
C TYR A 508 -29.30 8.23 23.25
N PRO A 509 -28.94 8.34 24.55
CA PRO A 509 -27.80 9.15 24.99
C PRO A 509 -26.50 8.34 24.91
N LEU A 510 -25.46 8.93 24.31
CA LEU A 510 -24.08 8.45 24.36
C LEU A 510 -23.44 8.91 25.68
N THR A 511 -23.06 7.96 26.55
CA THR A 511 -22.22 8.23 27.71
C THR A 511 -20.75 7.91 27.39
N SER A 512 -19.85 8.77 27.87
CA SER A 512 -18.41 8.69 27.66
C SER A 512 -17.67 8.23 28.91
N LYS A 513 -16.52 7.57 28.67
CA LYS A 513 -15.36 7.29 29.52
C LYS A 513 -15.45 6.19 30.59
N GLU A 514 -14.37 5.39 30.59
CA GLU A 514 -13.98 4.32 31.52
C GLU A 514 -14.83 3.04 31.51
N THR A 515 -14.74 2.27 30.42
CA THR A 515 -15.00 0.82 30.50
C THR A 515 -13.68 0.10 30.61
N ILE A 516 -13.34 -0.32 31.84
CA ILE A 516 -12.32 -1.33 32.09
C ILE A 516 -12.69 -2.55 31.25
N TRP A 517 -11.83 -2.94 30.31
CA TRP A 517 -12.02 -4.14 29.50
C TRP A 517 -11.90 -5.38 30.40
N ASP A 518 -13.04 -5.97 30.78
CA ASP A 518 -13.06 -7.19 31.57
C ASP A 518 -12.46 -8.36 30.75
N MET A 519 -11.42 -9.00 31.29
CA MET A 519 -10.73 -10.15 30.68
C MET A 519 -11.64 -11.38 30.48
N LYS A 520 -12.91 -11.32 30.92
CA LYS A 520 -13.91 -12.39 30.75
C LYS A 520 -14.64 -12.39 29.40
N ARG A 521 -14.34 -11.47 28.49
CA ARG A 521 -15.01 -11.45 27.17
C ARG A 521 -14.75 -12.74 26.41
N LYS A 522 -15.82 -13.28 25.82
CA LYS A 522 -15.76 -14.38 24.85
C LYS A 522 -16.20 -13.84 23.50
N ILE A 523 -15.28 -13.83 22.54
CA ILE A 523 -15.47 -13.26 21.21
C ILE A 523 -15.71 -14.38 20.21
N ALA A 524 -16.87 -14.32 19.54
CA ALA A 524 -17.17 -15.13 18.37
C ALA A 524 -16.82 -14.32 17.12
N PHE A 525 -15.89 -14.83 16.33
CA PHE A 525 -15.33 -14.17 15.16
C PHE A 525 -16.05 -14.62 13.89
N ALA A 526 -16.84 -13.72 13.30
CA ALA A 526 -17.45 -13.88 11.99
C ALA A 526 -16.44 -13.55 10.89
N ASN A 527 -15.78 -14.60 10.37
CA ASN A 527 -14.86 -14.52 9.24
C ASN A 527 -15.65 -14.50 7.93
N VAL A 528 -16.02 -13.29 7.50
CA VAL A 528 -16.74 -13.08 6.25
C VAL A 528 -15.79 -13.33 5.08
N GLY A 529 -16.21 -14.19 4.15
CA GLY A 529 -15.37 -14.62 3.03
C GLY A 529 -14.82 -13.46 2.21
N GLN A 530 -13.50 -13.46 2.00
CA GLN A 530 -12.74 -12.41 1.27
C GLN A 530 -12.76 -11.01 1.90
N ALA A 531 -13.03 -10.91 3.20
CA ALA A 531 -13.01 -9.66 3.96
C ALA A 531 -11.78 -9.51 4.89
N GLY A 532 -10.70 -10.28 4.68
CA GLY A 532 -9.48 -10.19 5.51
C GLY A 532 -9.44 -11.11 6.74
N GLY A 533 -10.36 -12.07 6.86
CA GLY A 533 -10.39 -12.92 8.05
C GLY A 533 -9.21 -13.89 8.22
N ASN A 534 -8.46 -14.17 7.16
CA ASN A 534 -7.18 -14.87 7.31
C ASN A 534 -6.14 -14.02 8.05
N ASP A 535 -6.13 -12.71 7.84
CA ASP A 535 -5.17 -11.80 8.47
C ASP A 535 -5.44 -11.68 9.97
N VAL A 536 -6.71 -11.56 10.36
CA VAL A 536 -7.12 -11.66 11.78
C VAL A 536 -6.73 -13.01 12.37
N ARG A 537 -6.89 -14.11 11.62
CA ARG A 537 -6.50 -15.45 12.10
C ARG A 537 -4.99 -15.55 12.34
N MET A 538 -4.19 -14.96 11.46
CA MET A 538 -2.73 -14.91 11.60
C MET A 538 -2.29 -13.99 12.74
N ALA A 539 -3.02 -12.89 12.97
CA ALA A 539 -2.76 -11.97 14.07
C ALA A 539 -2.98 -12.61 15.45
N PHE A 540 -3.86 -13.62 15.54
CA PHE A 540 -4.19 -14.32 16.78
C PHE A 540 -3.91 -15.84 16.68
N PRO A 541 -2.67 -16.26 17.01
CA PRO A 541 -2.21 -17.64 16.85
C PRO A 541 -3.11 -18.70 17.48
N ARG A 542 -3.80 -18.36 18.57
CA ARG A 542 -4.72 -19.30 19.25
C ARG A 542 -5.88 -19.73 18.36
N MET A 543 -6.43 -18.83 17.54
CA MET A 543 -7.45 -19.19 16.55
C MET A 543 -6.88 -20.09 15.45
N TRP A 544 -5.67 -19.76 14.96
CA TRP A 544 -4.98 -20.57 13.97
C TRP A 544 -4.69 -22.00 14.48
N CYS A 545 -4.21 -22.11 15.72
CA CYS A 545 -3.83 -23.37 16.34
C CYS A 545 -5.04 -24.26 16.67
N LYS A 546 -6.15 -23.69 17.17
CA LYS A 546 -7.41 -24.42 17.44
C LYS A 546 -8.00 -25.11 16.21
N ARG A 547 -7.71 -24.61 15.00
CA ARG A 547 -8.17 -25.24 13.76
C ARG A 547 -7.38 -26.50 13.41
N LYS A 548 -6.10 -26.57 13.81
CA LYS A 548 -5.22 -27.69 13.46
C LYS A 548 -5.36 -28.88 14.40
N SER A 549 -5.88 -28.67 15.60
CA SER A 549 -6.07 -29.74 16.59
C SER A 549 -7.20 -29.40 17.57
N GLU A 550 -7.96 -30.41 17.97
CA GLU A 550 -8.88 -30.34 19.12
C GLU A 550 -8.16 -30.64 20.46
N ASP A 551 -6.92 -31.16 20.40
CA ASP A 551 -6.09 -31.44 21.57
C ASP A 551 -5.52 -30.13 22.15
N LEU A 552 -5.84 -29.87 23.42
CA LEU A 552 -5.39 -28.68 24.14
C LEU A 552 -3.86 -28.59 24.25
N ASP A 553 -3.15 -29.72 24.30
CA ASP A 553 -1.69 -29.73 24.41
C ASP A 553 -1.02 -29.47 23.06
N GLU A 554 -1.62 -29.90 21.95
CA GLU A 554 -1.16 -29.51 20.61
C GLU A 554 -1.46 -28.04 20.31
N ILE A 555 -2.62 -27.53 20.74
CA ILE A 555 -2.94 -26.11 20.66
C ILE A 555 -1.94 -25.30 21.49
N ARG A 556 -1.65 -25.71 22.74
CA ARG A 556 -0.64 -25.07 23.58
C ARG A 556 0.74 -25.11 22.94
N SER A 557 1.18 -26.25 22.40
CA SER A 557 2.46 -26.37 21.70
C SER A 557 2.54 -25.49 20.46
N CYS A 558 1.44 -25.37 19.71
CA CYS A 558 1.33 -24.49 18.55
C CYS A 558 1.39 -23.01 18.97
N VAL A 559 0.65 -22.62 20.03
CA VAL A 559 0.68 -21.27 20.59
C VAL A 559 2.07 -20.93 21.16
N ASP A 560 2.71 -21.87 21.87
CA ASP A 560 4.04 -21.69 22.47
C ASP A 560 5.15 -21.55 21.42
N LYS A 561 4.97 -22.15 20.23
CA LYS A 561 5.87 -21.96 19.08
C LYS A 561 5.64 -20.65 18.36
N THR A 562 4.52 -19.97 18.59
CA THR A 562 4.25 -18.64 18.07
C THR A 562 4.66 -17.58 19.09
N TYR A 563 5.28 -16.49 18.63
CA TYR A 563 5.96 -15.48 19.47
C TYR A 563 5.04 -14.65 20.41
N ARG A 564 3.78 -15.03 20.64
CA ARG A 564 2.81 -14.19 21.34
C ARG A 564 1.95 -14.98 22.33
N LYS A 565 2.47 -15.14 23.55
CA LYS A 565 1.77 -15.80 24.66
C LYS A 565 0.86 -14.85 25.46
N ASP A 566 1.04 -13.54 25.32
CA ASP A 566 0.56 -12.57 26.31
C ASP A 566 -0.45 -11.51 25.81
N SER A 567 -0.95 -11.61 24.56
CA SER A 567 -2.01 -10.69 24.10
C SER A 567 -3.36 -11.07 24.75
N PRO A 568 -3.97 -10.20 25.59
CA PRO A 568 -5.24 -10.51 26.26
C PRO A 568 -6.37 -10.77 25.25
N ILE A 569 -6.41 -10.02 24.15
CA ILE A 569 -7.43 -10.19 23.10
C ILE A 569 -7.30 -11.54 22.38
N SER A 570 -6.08 -12.06 22.16
CA SER A 570 -5.86 -13.39 21.57
C SER A 570 -6.54 -14.50 22.38
N ASN A 571 -6.61 -14.34 23.70
CA ASN A 571 -7.28 -15.27 24.59
C ASN A 571 -8.80 -15.13 24.60
N ALA A 572 -9.33 -13.98 24.21
CA ALA A 572 -10.77 -13.71 24.16
C ALA A 572 -11.45 -14.33 22.93
N PHE A 573 -10.71 -14.57 21.83
CA PHE A 573 -11.22 -15.24 20.64
C PHE A 573 -11.43 -16.75 20.88
N ASP A 574 -12.69 -17.16 21.03
CA ASP A 574 -13.04 -18.53 21.42
C ASP A 574 -13.66 -19.36 20.29
N LEU A 575 -14.38 -18.72 19.37
CA LEU A 575 -15.11 -19.35 18.26
C LEU A 575 -14.87 -18.61 16.96
N GLU A 576 -14.52 -19.33 15.89
CA GLU A 576 -14.53 -18.81 14.52
C GLU A 576 -15.77 -19.33 13.79
N LEU A 577 -16.48 -18.42 13.10
CA LEU A 577 -17.60 -18.69 12.22
C LEU A 577 -17.12 -18.45 10.79
N HIS A 578 -16.95 -19.51 10.01
CA HIS A 578 -16.55 -19.43 8.61
C HIS A 578 -17.22 -20.53 7.80
N MET A 579 -18.18 -20.16 6.95
CA MET A 579 -19.02 -21.03 6.12
C MET A 579 -19.83 -22.10 6.89
N SER A 580 -19.76 -22.06 8.22
CA SER A 580 -20.52 -22.87 9.16
C SER A 580 -20.85 -22.00 10.36
N LEU A 581 -22.09 -22.09 10.82
CA LEU A 581 -22.50 -21.48 12.07
C LEU A 581 -22.13 -22.42 13.23
N GLY A 582 -21.68 -21.85 14.34
CA GLY A 582 -21.61 -22.59 15.60
C GLY A 582 -23.01 -22.95 16.09
N SER A 583 -23.12 -23.87 17.06
CA SER A 583 -24.43 -24.16 17.66
C SER A 583 -25.01 -22.89 18.33
N PRO A 584 -26.34 -22.69 18.33
CA PRO A 584 -26.96 -21.54 18.98
C PRO A 584 -26.57 -21.39 20.44
N ASN A 585 -26.45 -22.51 21.18
CA ASN A 585 -25.98 -22.50 22.57
C ASN A 585 -24.55 -21.97 22.71
N LYS A 586 -23.67 -22.30 21.75
CA LYS A 586 -22.30 -21.79 21.74
C LYS A 586 -22.30 -20.29 21.44
N LEU A 587 -23.06 -19.82 20.44
CA LEU A 587 -23.19 -18.39 20.12
C LEU A 587 -23.74 -17.57 21.31
N GLN A 588 -24.77 -18.06 21.99
CA GLN A 588 -25.38 -17.40 23.15
C GLN A 588 -24.39 -17.18 24.30
N SER A 589 -23.41 -18.08 24.47
CA SER A 589 -22.39 -17.98 25.51
C SER A 589 -21.31 -16.92 25.26
N HIS A 590 -21.24 -16.36 24.05
CA HIS A 590 -20.31 -15.28 23.72
C HIS A 590 -20.88 -13.93 24.13
N THR A 591 -20.00 -12.99 24.48
CA THR A 591 -20.39 -11.62 24.88
C THR A 591 -20.33 -10.65 23.71
N THR A 592 -19.52 -11.00 22.70
CA THR A 592 -19.13 -10.09 21.62
C THR A 592 -19.07 -10.87 20.30
N PHE A 593 -19.56 -10.27 19.22
CA PHE A 593 -19.32 -10.72 17.85
C PHE A 593 -18.32 -9.78 17.15
N ALA A 594 -17.26 -10.35 16.58
CA ALA A 594 -16.29 -9.58 15.82
C ALA A 594 -16.41 -9.93 14.33
N PHE A 595 -16.52 -8.93 13.46
CA PHE A 595 -16.66 -9.10 12.02
C PHE A 595 -15.40 -8.59 11.31
N THR A 596 -14.88 -9.36 10.35
CA THR A 596 -14.01 -8.77 9.33
C THR A 596 -14.84 -8.06 8.29
N MET A 597 -14.50 -6.81 8.00
CA MET A 597 -15.25 -5.90 7.15
C MET A 597 -14.39 -5.43 5.99
N ARG A 598 -14.90 -5.54 4.78
CA ARG A 598 -14.39 -4.99 3.53
C ARG A 598 -15.58 -4.41 2.80
N ASN A 599 -15.38 -3.32 2.07
CA ASN A 599 -16.39 -2.76 1.18
C ASN A 599 -17.13 -3.90 0.43
N PRO A 600 -18.47 -4.01 0.55
CA PRO A 600 -19.22 -5.15 0.01
C PRO A 600 -19.00 -5.39 -1.49
N ILE A 601 -18.73 -4.33 -2.25
CA ILE A 601 -18.43 -4.41 -3.70
C ILE A 601 -17.08 -5.12 -3.90
N TRP A 602 -16.03 -4.63 -3.24
CA TRP A 602 -14.69 -5.21 -3.33
C TRP A 602 -14.62 -6.64 -2.79
N ARG A 603 -15.36 -6.92 -1.71
CA ARG A 603 -15.51 -8.27 -1.16
C ARG A 603 -16.15 -9.21 -2.19
N SER A 604 -17.23 -8.78 -2.82
CA SER A 604 -17.98 -9.56 -3.81
C SER A 604 -17.13 -9.85 -5.06
N ILE A 605 -16.38 -8.86 -5.53
CA ILE A 605 -15.41 -9.02 -6.63
C ILE A 605 -14.30 -10.01 -6.25
N ALA A 606 -13.72 -9.87 -5.06
CA ALA A 606 -12.69 -10.78 -4.57
C ALA A 606 -13.23 -12.21 -4.42
N ALA A 607 -14.47 -12.38 -3.95
CA ALA A 607 -15.14 -13.68 -3.85
C ALA A 607 -15.37 -14.32 -5.22
N TYR A 608 -15.77 -13.54 -6.22
CA TYR A 608 -15.86 -14.03 -7.60
C TYR A 608 -14.50 -14.52 -8.11
N GLN A 609 -13.46 -13.68 -8.00
CA GLN A 609 -12.11 -14.01 -8.48
C GLN A 609 -11.51 -15.20 -7.75
N TYR A 610 -11.74 -15.34 -6.45
CA TYR A 610 -11.18 -16.42 -5.63
C TYR A 610 -11.65 -17.81 -6.07
N LEU A 611 -12.91 -17.96 -6.49
CA LEU A 611 -13.48 -19.24 -6.94
C LEU A 611 -13.53 -19.40 -8.46
N HIS A 612 -13.11 -18.38 -9.21
CA HIS A 612 -13.02 -18.42 -10.66
C HIS A 612 -12.03 -19.48 -11.12
N HIS A 613 -12.33 -20.20 -12.20
CA HIS A 613 -11.51 -21.32 -12.69
C HIS A 613 -10.07 -20.91 -13.08
N ASN A 614 -9.86 -19.65 -13.46
CA ASN A 614 -8.53 -19.09 -13.74
C ASN A 614 -7.65 -18.94 -12.48
N ASN A 615 -8.22 -19.02 -11.28
CA ASN A 615 -7.45 -18.96 -10.04
C ASN A 615 -6.90 -20.34 -9.68
N THR A 616 -5.75 -20.69 -10.27
CA THR A 616 -5.11 -22.01 -10.10
C THR A 616 -4.67 -22.29 -8.66
N SER A 617 -4.50 -21.27 -7.82
CA SER A 617 -4.08 -21.43 -6.42
C SER A 617 -5.20 -21.86 -5.47
N SER A 618 -6.46 -21.81 -5.90
CA SER A 618 -7.61 -22.20 -5.08
C SER A 618 -8.07 -23.61 -5.44
N GLN A 619 -7.91 -24.58 -4.54
CA GLN A 619 -8.48 -25.93 -4.72
C GLN A 619 -10.00 -25.88 -4.92
N LEU A 620 -10.67 -24.95 -4.25
CA LEU A 620 -12.11 -24.72 -4.41
C LEU A 620 -12.45 -24.21 -5.82
N ALA A 621 -11.54 -23.53 -6.52
CA ALA A 621 -11.72 -23.13 -7.92
C ALA A 621 -11.86 -24.34 -8.86
N GLN A 622 -11.27 -25.48 -8.50
CA GLN A 622 -11.25 -26.71 -9.31
C GLN A 622 -12.48 -27.62 -9.13
N SER A 623 -13.42 -27.27 -8.25
CA SER A 623 -14.66 -28.03 -8.07
C SER A 623 -15.46 -28.14 -9.39
N THR A 624 -15.92 -29.36 -9.71
CA THR A 624 -16.69 -29.70 -10.92
C THR A 624 -18.20 -29.62 -10.73
N HIS A 625 -18.69 -28.84 -9.76
CA HIS A 625 -20.12 -28.71 -9.52
C HIS A 625 -20.82 -28.12 -10.77
N PRO A 626 -21.88 -28.75 -11.33
CA PRO A 626 -22.47 -28.31 -12.60
C PRO A 626 -22.88 -26.84 -12.62
N LEU A 627 -23.57 -26.36 -11.57
CA LEU A 627 -23.96 -24.94 -11.46
C LEU A 627 -22.76 -24.00 -11.40
N LYS A 628 -21.64 -24.45 -10.83
CA LYS A 628 -20.41 -23.66 -10.76
C LYS A 628 -19.77 -23.56 -12.14
N GLU A 629 -19.75 -24.65 -12.90
CA GLU A 629 -19.28 -24.63 -14.28
C GLU A 629 -20.16 -23.75 -15.16
N THR A 630 -21.48 -23.87 -15.05
CA THR A 630 -22.42 -23.00 -15.75
C THR A 630 -22.18 -21.54 -15.41
N PHE A 631 -22.03 -21.19 -14.12
CA PHE A 631 -21.78 -19.82 -13.71
C PHE A 631 -20.44 -19.28 -14.23
N TYR A 632 -19.33 -19.97 -13.97
CA TYR A 632 -17.98 -19.45 -14.23
C TYR A 632 -17.41 -19.74 -15.62
N LYS A 633 -17.93 -20.72 -16.35
CA LYS A 633 -17.42 -21.07 -17.70
C LYS A 633 -18.41 -20.66 -18.80
N GLN A 634 -19.71 -20.81 -18.56
CA GLN A 634 -20.72 -20.57 -19.58
C GLN A 634 -21.26 -19.14 -19.52
N CYS A 635 -21.81 -18.73 -18.37
CA CYS A 635 -22.41 -17.41 -18.22
C CYS A 635 -21.36 -16.30 -18.02
N PHE A 636 -20.38 -16.52 -17.14
CA PHE A 636 -19.47 -15.48 -16.67
C PHE A 636 -18.01 -15.93 -16.67
N PRO A 637 -17.38 -16.13 -17.83
CA PRO A 637 -15.97 -16.51 -17.93
C PRO A 637 -14.99 -15.37 -17.58
N THR A 638 -15.49 -14.14 -17.43
CA THR A 638 -14.72 -13.01 -16.94
C THR A 638 -15.57 -12.13 -16.03
N LEU A 639 -14.91 -11.42 -15.10
CA LEU A 639 -15.57 -10.44 -14.24
C LEU A 639 -16.23 -9.31 -15.06
N VAL A 640 -15.62 -8.93 -16.17
CA VAL A 640 -16.12 -7.88 -17.08
C VAL A 640 -17.51 -8.25 -17.60
N ILE A 641 -17.68 -9.50 -18.08
CA ILE A 641 -18.96 -10.01 -18.56
C ILE A 641 -19.99 -10.01 -17.44
N LEU A 642 -19.64 -10.48 -16.24
CA LEU A 642 -20.55 -10.46 -15.09
C LEU A 642 -21.04 -9.05 -14.75
N LEU A 643 -20.13 -8.09 -14.70
CA LEU A 643 -20.46 -6.70 -14.41
C LEU A 643 -21.26 -6.04 -15.54
N ASP A 644 -20.97 -6.37 -16.80
CA ASP A 644 -21.73 -5.90 -17.98
C ASP A 644 -23.14 -6.47 -17.99
N THR A 645 -23.31 -7.74 -17.65
CA THR A 645 -24.63 -8.37 -17.54
C THR A 645 -25.45 -7.69 -16.46
N ILE A 646 -24.89 -7.47 -15.27
CA ILE A 646 -25.58 -6.75 -14.19
C ILE A 646 -25.94 -5.34 -14.63
N ASP A 647 -25.01 -4.61 -15.23
CA ASP A 647 -25.26 -3.25 -15.73
C ASP A 647 -26.35 -3.22 -16.82
N GLY A 648 -26.35 -4.19 -17.71
CA GLY A 648 -27.36 -4.37 -18.76
C GLY A 648 -28.77 -4.58 -18.20
N ILE A 649 -28.92 -5.44 -17.19
CA ILE A 649 -30.20 -5.66 -16.47
C ILE A 649 -30.73 -4.32 -15.94
N TYR A 650 -29.89 -3.54 -15.26
CA TYR A 650 -30.29 -2.26 -14.68
C TYR A 650 -30.54 -1.18 -15.75
N LYS A 651 -29.79 -1.15 -16.85
CA LYS A 651 -30.04 -0.23 -17.96
C LYS A 651 -31.40 -0.49 -18.61
N ARG A 652 -31.73 -1.75 -18.89
CA ARG A 652 -33.05 -2.11 -19.48
C ARG A 652 -34.20 -1.76 -18.55
N ALA A 653 -34.05 -2.03 -17.26
CA ALA A 653 -35.04 -1.67 -16.25
C ALA A 653 -35.25 -0.14 -16.08
N ARG A 654 -34.33 0.72 -16.56
CA ARG A 654 -34.53 2.18 -16.59
C ARG A 654 -35.31 2.69 -17.79
N VAL A 655 -35.24 2.00 -18.94
CA VAL A 655 -35.81 2.47 -20.21
C VAL A 655 -37.30 2.18 -20.30
N GLY A 656 -37.78 1.08 -19.73
CA GLY A 656 -39.20 0.73 -19.69
C GLY A 656 -39.88 1.19 -18.40
N LYS A 657 -40.55 2.35 -18.41
CA LYS A 657 -41.49 2.72 -17.33
C LYS A 657 -42.92 2.22 -17.58
N ASP A 658 -43.25 1.86 -18.82
CA ASP A 658 -44.61 1.50 -19.25
C ASP A 658 -44.72 0.10 -19.91
N GLU A 659 -43.63 -0.65 -20.00
CA GLU A 659 -43.60 -2.04 -20.52
C GLU A 659 -43.21 -3.01 -19.40
N GLU A 660 -43.86 -4.18 -19.33
CA GLU A 660 -43.46 -5.24 -18.40
C GLU A 660 -41.96 -5.55 -18.61
N PRO A 661 -41.15 -5.65 -17.53
CA PRO A 661 -39.74 -5.93 -17.66
C PRO A 661 -39.55 -7.24 -18.44
N PRO A 662 -38.68 -7.27 -19.47
CA PRO A 662 -38.44 -8.49 -20.21
C PRO A 662 -37.98 -9.59 -19.25
N ALA A 663 -38.49 -10.81 -19.43
CA ALA A 663 -38.05 -11.96 -18.66
C ALA A 663 -36.52 -12.04 -18.68
N LEU A 664 -35.91 -12.17 -17.51
CA LEU A 664 -34.45 -12.29 -17.41
C LEU A 664 -34.01 -13.56 -18.11
N GLU A 665 -32.93 -13.46 -18.87
CA GLU A 665 -32.28 -14.67 -19.38
C GLU A 665 -31.69 -15.46 -18.20
N TYR A 666 -31.57 -16.78 -18.34
CA TYR A 666 -31.10 -17.68 -17.29
C TYR A 666 -29.78 -17.20 -16.63
N CYS A 667 -28.81 -16.71 -17.41
CA CYS A 667 -27.56 -16.18 -16.86
C CYS A 667 -27.78 -14.90 -16.04
N GLU A 668 -28.68 -14.02 -16.46
CA GLU A 668 -28.99 -12.77 -15.77
C GLU A 668 -29.59 -13.02 -14.38
N GLU A 669 -30.56 -13.94 -14.31
CA GLU A 669 -31.14 -14.40 -13.05
C GLU A 669 -30.08 -15.04 -12.15
N LEU A 670 -29.20 -15.86 -12.73
CA LEU A 670 -28.11 -16.50 -12.00
C LEU A 670 -27.13 -15.46 -11.42
N ALA A 671 -26.79 -14.40 -12.15
CA ALA A 671 -25.96 -13.30 -11.64
C ALA A 671 -26.58 -12.62 -10.41
N ILE A 672 -27.85 -12.23 -10.51
CA ILE A 672 -28.56 -11.55 -9.41
C ILE A 672 -28.68 -12.47 -8.19
N THR A 673 -29.05 -13.74 -8.41
CA THR A 673 -29.24 -14.72 -7.35
C THR A 673 -27.95 -14.98 -6.58
N VAL A 674 -26.82 -15.12 -7.29
CA VAL A 674 -25.51 -15.38 -6.66
C VAL A 674 -25.06 -14.22 -5.77
N PHE A 675 -25.25 -12.95 -6.19
CA PHE A 675 -24.84 -11.80 -5.39
C PHE A 675 -25.79 -11.48 -4.23
N LYS A 676 -27.08 -11.81 -4.35
CA LYS A 676 -28.02 -11.66 -3.21
C LYS A 676 -27.73 -12.63 -2.07
N GLY A 677 -27.03 -13.74 -2.32
CA GLY A 677 -26.66 -14.72 -1.30
C GLY A 677 -27.83 -15.47 -0.64
N ALA A 678 -29.07 -15.21 -1.04
CA ALA A 678 -30.29 -15.67 -0.36
C ALA A 678 -30.71 -17.12 -0.69
N ASN A 679 -30.09 -17.78 -1.68
CA ASN A 679 -30.48 -19.12 -2.12
C ASN A 679 -29.42 -20.17 -1.74
N ILE A 680 -29.85 -21.30 -1.17
CA ILE A 680 -28.99 -22.44 -0.78
C ILE A 680 -28.12 -22.92 -1.96
N GLN A 681 -28.65 -22.87 -3.19
CA GLN A 681 -27.93 -23.26 -4.40
C GLN A 681 -26.70 -22.38 -4.67
N VAL A 682 -26.71 -21.12 -4.21
CA VAL A 682 -25.54 -20.21 -4.31
C VAL A 682 -24.35 -20.78 -3.57
N GLY A 683 -24.56 -21.51 -2.48
CA GLY A 683 -23.47 -22.17 -1.74
C GLY A 683 -22.68 -23.16 -2.60
N SER A 684 -23.35 -23.80 -3.56
CA SER A 684 -22.75 -24.74 -4.50
C SER A 684 -22.00 -24.05 -5.64
N ILE A 685 -22.25 -22.75 -5.86
CA ILE A 685 -21.55 -21.92 -6.85
C ILE A 685 -20.39 -21.17 -6.18
N ASN A 686 -20.70 -20.41 -5.13
CA ASN A 686 -19.76 -19.60 -4.36
C ASN A 686 -20.22 -19.40 -2.90
N ALA A 687 -19.67 -20.20 -1.99
CA ALA A 687 -19.94 -20.10 -0.56
C ALA A 687 -19.58 -18.72 0.04
N HIS A 688 -18.56 -18.02 -0.50
CA HIS A 688 -18.22 -16.68 -0.02
C HIS A 688 -19.22 -15.59 -0.46
N LEU A 689 -19.97 -15.80 -1.55
CA LEU A 689 -21.05 -14.88 -1.95
C LEU A 689 -22.35 -15.19 -1.19
N ARG A 690 -22.61 -16.47 -0.88
CA ARG A 690 -23.73 -16.89 -0.01
C ARG A 690 -23.55 -16.39 1.43
N ASP A 691 -22.42 -16.72 2.05
CA ASP A 691 -22.15 -16.42 3.46
C ASP A 691 -21.56 -15.01 3.59
N ASN A 692 -22.36 -14.00 3.21
CA ASN A 692 -22.02 -12.59 3.22
C ASN A 692 -22.33 -11.92 4.58
N TYR A 693 -22.25 -10.58 4.67
CA TYR A 693 -22.57 -9.87 5.92
C TYR A 693 -23.99 -10.12 6.42
N GLN A 694 -24.97 -10.16 5.51
CA GLN A 694 -26.37 -10.42 5.83
C GLN A 694 -26.52 -11.78 6.50
N TYR A 695 -25.90 -12.82 5.93
CA TYR A 695 -25.90 -14.17 6.51
C TYR A 695 -25.36 -14.19 7.94
N TYR A 696 -24.15 -13.69 8.17
CA TYR A 696 -23.56 -13.73 9.51
C TYR A 696 -24.31 -12.84 10.50
N TYR A 697 -24.76 -11.65 10.09
CA TYR A 697 -25.50 -10.74 10.96
C TYR A 697 -26.83 -11.34 11.41
N GLN A 698 -27.60 -11.91 10.49
CA GLN A 698 -28.89 -12.58 10.77
C GLN A 698 -28.73 -13.73 11.77
N HIS A 699 -27.64 -14.49 11.68
CA HIS A 699 -27.40 -15.63 12.56
C HIS A 699 -26.65 -15.29 13.86
N THR A 700 -26.19 -14.05 14.02
CA THR A 700 -25.47 -13.58 15.21
C THR A 700 -26.13 -12.35 15.81
N ALA A 701 -25.64 -11.15 15.50
CA ALA A 701 -26.00 -9.91 16.16
C ALA A 701 -27.47 -9.47 15.96
N MET A 702 -28.19 -10.05 15.00
CA MET A 702 -29.65 -9.89 14.88
C MET A 702 -30.42 -10.77 15.88
N ASN A 703 -29.98 -12.02 16.09
CA ASN A 703 -30.59 -12.95 17.04
C ASN A 703 -30.17 -12.67 18.50
N TYR A 704 -29.04 -12.02 18.69
CA TYR A 704 -28.51 -11.62 20.00
C TYR A 704 -28.18 -10.12 20.01
N PRO A 705 -29.20 -9.24 19.93
CA PRO A 705 -29.02 -7.80 19.79
C PRO A 705 -28.34 -7.15 21.00
N GLU A 706 -28.37 -7.79 22.16
CA GLU A 706 -27.71 -7.35 23.39
C GLU A 706 -26.19 -7.53 23.36
N LYS A 707 -25.65 -8.31 22.42
CA LYS A 707 -24.21 -8.57 22.31
C LYS A 707 -23.49 -7.41 21.67
N GLU A 708 -22.26 -7.20 22.12
CA GLU A 708 -21.37 -6.19 21.57
C GLU A 708 -20.92 -6.57 20.15
N ILE A 709 -20.75 -5.58 19.28
CA ILE A 709 -20.16 -5.77 17.95
C ILE A 709 -18.77 -5.13 17.90
N MET A 710 -17.83 -5.85 17.31
CA MET A 710 -16.53 -5.33 16.87
C MET A 710 -16.38 -5.52 15.35
N ALA A 711 -15.59 -4.65 14.73
CA ALA A 711 -15.32 -4.66 13.30
C ALA A 711 -13.82 -4.48 13.03
N PHE A 712 -13.29 -5.26 12.10
CA PHE A 712 -11.92 -5.15 11.59
C PHE A 712 -11.95 -4.86 10.10
N ARG A 713 -11.59 -3.66 9.70
CA ARG A 713 -11.63 -3.21 8.31
C ARG A 713 -10.45 -3.82 7.55
N ALA A 714 -10.68 -4.52 6.45
CA ALA A 714 -9.64 -5.19 5.66
C ALA A 714 -8.55 -4.22 5.18
N ASP A 715 -8.95 -3.00 4.80
CA ASP A 715 -8.02 -1.94 4.36
C ASP A 715 -7.25 -1.29 5.52
N HIS A 716 -7.64 -1.53 6.77
CA HIS A 716 -7.01 -0.97 7.99
C HIS A 716 -6.85 -2.07 9.07
N ILE A 717 -6.66 -3.31 8.65
CA ILE A 717 -6.87 -4.46 9.54
C ILE A 717 -5.85 -4.46 10.66
N TRP A 718 -4.61 -4.06 10.36
CA TRP A 718 -3.54 -3.98 11.34
C TRP A 718 -3.74 -2.84 12.32
N ASP A 719 -4.16 -1.66 11.86
CA ASP A 719 -4.48 -0.52 12.73
C ASP A 719 -5.63 -0.88 13.69
N ASP A 720 -6.70 -1.48 13.18
CA ASP A 720 -7.86 -1.86 13.96
C ASP A 720 -7.51 -2.94 15.01
N LEU A 721 -6.67 -3.90 14.63
CA LEU A 721 -6.20 -4.96 15.53
C LEU A 721 -5.21 -4.42 16.57
N GLU A 722 -4.29 -3.52 16.20
CA GLU A 722 -3.32 -2.89 17.10
C GLU A 722 -4.03 -2.03 18.15
N ASN A 723 -4.98 -1.21 17.71
CA ASN A 723 -5.80 -0.39 18.58
C ASN A 723 -6.62 -1.24 19.55
N LEU A 724 -7.18 -2.35 19.07
CA LEU A 724 -7.90 -3.30 19.93
C LEU A 724 -6.97 -3.97 20.95
N ASP A 725 -5.81 -4.46 20.52
CA ASP A 725 -4.83 -5.08 21.42
C ASP A 725 -4.43 -4.10 22.53
N LYS A 726 -4.09 -2.86 22.19
CA LYS A 726 -3.81 -1.78 23.16
C LYS A 726 -4.99 -1.52 24.10
N ALA A 727 -6.21 -1.41 23.56
CA ALA A 727 -7.41 -1.17 24.36
C ALA A 727 -7.69 -2.30 25.36
N THR A 728 -7.27 -3.53 25.05
CA THR A 728 -7.39 -4.69 25.93
C THR A 728 -6.21 -4.89 26.88
N GLY A 729 -5.25 -3.95 26.91
CA GLY A 729 -4.05 -4.02 27.75
C GLY A 729 -2.89 -4.83 27.14
N GLY A 730 -3.00 -5.19 25.86
CA GLY A 730 -1.90 -5.75 25.08
C GLY A 730 -0.89 -4.69 24.63
N PRO A 731 0.29 -5.10 24.14
CA PRO A 731 1.38 -4.20 23.76
C PRO A 731 1.12 -3.39 22.47
N GLY A 732 0.12 -3.76 21.66
CA GLY A 732 -0.15 -3.16 20.35
C GLY A 732 0.84 -3.58 19.26
N VAL A 733 1.76 -4.51 19.54
CA VAL A 733 2.78 -4.92 18.57
C VAL A 733 2.27 -6.12 17.79
N LEU A 734 1.70 -5.85 16.62
CA LEU A 734 1.31 -6.87 15.66
C LEU A 734 2.31 -6.90 14.49
N PHE A 735 2.99 -8.03 14.31
CA PHE A 735 3.67 -8.41 13.07
C PHE A 735 2.69 -8.33 11.91
N GLU A 736 2.93 -7.35 11.06
CA GLU A 736 2.39 -7.29 9.71
C GLU A 736 3.02 -8.46 8.94
N HIS A 737 2.20 -9.48 8.64
CA HIS A 737 2.56 -10.38 7.55
C HIS A 737 2.32 -9.63 6.25
N ASP A 738 3.11 -9.92 5.21
CA ASP A 738 2.82 -9.47 3.84
C ASP A 738 1.40 -9.90 3.49
N VAL A 739 0.44 -9.00 3.74
CA VAL A 739 -0.94 -9.26 3.39
C VAL A 739 -0.93 -9.18 1.89
N ALA A 740 -1.28 -10.29 1.25
CA ALA A 740 -1.77 -10.25 -0.10
C ALA A 740 -3.15 -9.56 -0.07
N THR A 741 -3.21 -8.28 0.33
CA THR A 741 -4.24 -7.38 -0.17
C THR A 741 -3.89 -7.26 -1.63
N LYS A 742 -4.35 -8.24 -2.42
CA LYS A 742 -4.43 -8.10 -3.86
C LYS A 742 -5.39 -6.94 -4.04
N ASP A 743 -4.80 -5.74 -4.08
CA ASP A 743 -5.44 -4.45 -4.21
C ASP A 743 -6.04 -4.35 -5.59
N ALA A 744 -7.10 -5.12 -5.80
CA ALA A 744 -8.10 -4.80 -6.78
C ALA A 744 -8.97 -3.66 -6.22
N LYS A 745 -8.38 -2.51 -5.86
CA LYS A 745 -9.10 -1.24 -5.94
C LYS A 745 -9.15 -0.91 -7.43
N ALA A 746 -10.05 -1.61 -8.14
CA ALA A 746 -10.32 -1.31 -9.53
C ALA A 746 -10.79 0.15 -9.61
N THR A 747 -10.46 0.82 -10.70
CA THR A 747 -10.94 2.18 -10.93
C THR A 747 -12.46 2.25 -10.84
N LYS A 748 -13.00 3.41 -10.42
CA LYS A 748 -14.44 3.68 -10.34
C LYS A 748 -15.08 3.40 -11.70
N GLN A 749 -15.59 2.19 -11.91
CA GLN A 749 -16.30 1.86 -13.13
C GLN A 749 -17.76 2.22 -12.94
N PRO A 750 -18.43 2.84 -13.93
CA PRO A 750 -19.88 3.05 -13.91
C PRO A 750 -20.68 1.79 -13.53
N ARG A 751 -20.13 0.62 -13.87
CA ARG A 751 -20.68 -0.72 -13.60
C ARG A 751 -20.77 -1.07 -12.11
N HIS A 752 -19.94 -0.46 -11.24
CA HIS A 752 -20.02 -0.69 -9.79
C HIS A 752 -21.33 -0.16 -9.20
N ARG A 753 -21.91 0.90 -9.78
CA ARG A 753 -23.21 1.42 -9.34
C ARG A 753 -24.32 0.39 -9.48
N SER A 754 -24.33 -0.35 -10.59
CA SER A 754 -25.31 -1.41 -10.85
C SER A 754 -25.09 -2.59 -9.89
N LEU A 755 -23.83 -2.92 -9.57
CA LEU A 755 -23.52 -3.90 -8.53
C LEU A 755 -23.96 -3.45 -7.13
N CYS A 756 -23.82 -2.17 -6.79
CA CYS A 756 -24.37 -1.62 -5.53
C CYS A 756 -25.89 -1.75 -5.44
N CYS A 757 -26.60 -1.68 -6.58
CA CYS A 757 -28.02 -1.93 -6.60
C CYS A 757 -28.35 -3.39 -6.29
N VAL A 758 -27.55 -4.36 -6.75
CA VAL A 758 -27.76 -5.78 -6.40
C VAL A 758 -27.44 -6.04 -4.92
N LEU A 759 -26.38 -5.42 -4.42
CA LEU A 759 -25.84 -5.64 -3.07
C LEU A 759 -26.48 -4.76 -1.99
N TRP A 760 -27.60 -4.07 -2.25
CA TRP A 760 -28.13 -3.05 -1.34
C TRP A 760 -28.47 -3.58 0.07
N GLU A 761 -28.98 -4.80 0.20
CA GLU A 761 -29.27 -5.44 1.50
C GLU A 761 -27.98 -5.76 2.28
N GLU A 762 -26.94 -6.19 1.57
CA GLU A 762 -25.62 -6.42 2.14
C GLU A 762 -24.97 -5.10 2.57
N LEU A 763 -25.13 -4.03 1.78
CA LEU A 763 -24.66 -2.68 2.09
C LEU A 763 -25.35 -2.09 3.32
N GLU A 764 -26.66 -2.30 3.46
CA GLU A 764 -27.41 -1.90 4.65
C GLU A 764 -26.96 -2.67 5.89
N THR A 765 -26.71 -3.98 5.74
CA THR A 765 -26.16 -4.79 6.83
C THR A 765 -24.74 -4.36 7.21
N TYR A 766 -23.88 -4.09 6.22
CA TYR A 766 -22.53 -3.57 6.41
C TYR A 766 -22.54 -2.27 7.21
N GLN A 767 -23.38 -1.30 6.81
CA GLN A 767 -23.56 -0.04 7.53
C GLN A 767 -24.06 -0.30 8.97
N THR A 768 -24.98 -1.24 9.17
CA THR A 768 -25.50 -1.59 10.50
C THR A 768 -24.43 -2.16 11.42
N ILE A 769 -23.63 -3.11 10.93
CA ILE A 769 -22.49 -3.69 11.68
C ILE A 769 -21.50 -2.58 12.04
N LEU A 770 -21.11 -1.75 11.06
CA LEU A 770 -20.15 -0.68 11.25
C LEU A 770 -20.63 0.36 12.27
N ASN A 771 -21.91 0.73 12.21
CA ASN A 771 -22.52 1.68 13.14
C ASN A 771 -22.50 1.16 14.58
N ARG A 772 -22.80 -0.13 14.76
CA ARG A 772 -22.80 -0.83 16.05
C ARG A 772 -21.40 -1.20 16.55
N ALA A 773 -20.37 -1.14 15.71
CA ALA A 773 -19.01 -1.49 16.10
C ALA A 773 -18.51 -0.56 17.22
N THR A 774 -18.04 -1.15 18.31
CA THR A 774 -17.63 -0.44 19.53
C THR A 774 -16.14 -0.10 19.55
N ASN A 775 -15.34 -0.82 18.76
CA ASN A 775 -13.88 -0.64 18.67
C ASN A 775 -13.44 0.39 17.61
N LEU A 776 -14.38 0.96 16.86
CA LEU A 776 -14.11 1.96 15.83
C LEU A 776 -14.67 3.33 16.27
N ASP A 777 -13.88 4.38 16.08
CA ASP A 777 -14.35 5.75 16.30
C ASP A 777 -15.22 6.25 15.14
N GLY A 778 -15.80 7.45 15.32
CA GLY A 778 -16.69 8.05 14.31
C GLY A 778 -16.00 8.29 12.96
N LEU A 779 -14.71 8.64 12.98
CA LEU A 779 -13.93 8.93 11.79
C LEU A 779 -13.64 7.66 10.98
N SER A 780 -13.21 6.59 11.64
CA SER A 780 -12.96 5.28 11.04
C SER A 780 -14.20 4.68 10.41
N LYS A 781 -15.37 4.86 11.06
CA LYS A 781 -16.68 4.50 10.50
C LYS A 781 -17.01 5.37 9.28
N ALA A 782 -16.80 6.68 9.35
CA ALA A 782 -17.06 7.60 8.24
C ALA A 782 -16.21 7.26 7.01
N GLU A 783 -14.91 7.01 7.20
CA GLU A 783 -13.98 6.62 6.15
C GLU A 783 -14.41 5.33 5.44
N SER A 784 -14.84 4.34 6.21
CA SER A 784 -15.31 3.05 5.67
C SER A 784 -16.60 3.22 4.86
N MET A 785 -17.49 4.13 5.26
CA MET A 785 -18.71 4.45 4.50
C MET A 785 -18.40 5.31 3.28
N ARG A 786 -17.45 6.24 3.37
CA ARG A 786 -16.98 7.05 2.24
C ARG A 786 -16.51 6.15 1.11
N ASP A 787 -15.67 5.15 1.38
CA ASP A 787 -15.19 4.22 0.36
C ASP A 787 -16.34 3.51 -0.38
N VAL A 788 -17.37 3.08 0.37
CA VAL A 788 -18.58 2.47 -0.20
C VAL A 788 -19.37 3.48 -1.05
N TRP A 789 -19.60 4.69 -0.56
CA TRP A 789 -20.34 5.73 -1.29
C TRP A 789 -19.64 6.15 -2.57
N GLU A 790 -18.32 6.34 -2.50
CA GLU A 790 -17.49 6.64 -3.65
C GLU A 790 -17.54 5.52 -4.68
N THR A 791 -17.51 4.26 -4.25
CA THR A 791 -17.61 3.08 -5.12
C THR A 791 -18.98 3.01 -5.81
N CYS A 792 -20.05 3.37 -5.10
CA CYS A 792 -21.41 3.39 -5.64
C CYS A 792 -21.77 4.65 -6.43
N GLY A 793 -20.84 5.60 -6.58
CA GLY A 793 -21.07 6.87 -7.29
C GLY A 793 -22.13 7.75 -6.61
N ILE A 794 -22.20 7.70 -5.27
CA ILE A 794 -23.11 8.52 -4.48
C ILE A 794 -22.42 9.88 -4.27
N GLY A 795 -22.67 10.81 -5.20
CA GLY A 795 -22.13 12.18 -5.13
C GLY A 795 -22.74 12.99 -3.98
N GLY A 796 -22.00 14.01 -3.52
CA GLY A 796 -22.41 14.94 -2.47
C GLY A 796 -21.76 14.72 -1.11
N PHE A 797 -20.79 13.81 -1.00
CA PHE A 797 -20.04 13.62 0.24
C PHE A 797 -19.03 14.74 0.51
N ASP A 798 -18.50 15.40 -0.51
CA ASP A 798 -17.58 16.53 -0.31
C ASP A 798 -18.25 17.69 0.45
N GLN A 799 -19.52 18.00 0.12
CA GLN A 799 -20.35 18.96 0.86
C GLN A 799 -20.71 18.51 2.29
N PHE A 800 -20.55 17.21 2.58
CA PHE A 800 -20.75 16.64 3.90
C PHE A 800 -19.44 16.68 4.71
N ASN A 801 -18.28 16.43 4.08
CA ASN A 801 -16.96 16.51 4.67
C ASN A 801 -16.61 17.91 5.16
N ASP A 802 -16.95 18.95 4.39
CA ASP A 802 -16.75 20.34 4.80
C ASP A 802 -17.41 20.62 6.18
N LYS A 803 -18.53 19.96 6.48
CA LYS A 803 -19.22 20.06 7.77
C LYS A 803 -18.71 19.10 8.84
N VAL A 804 -18.11 17.97 8.45
CA VAL A 804 -17.50 17.00 9.37
C VAL A 804 -16.19 17.57 9.91
N ASP A 805 -15.34 18.14 9.05
CA ASP A 805 -14.06 18.74 9.41
C ASP A 805 -14.26 20.01 10.26
N GLU A 806 -15.26 20.85 9.94
CA GLU A 806 -15.63 22.00 10.78
C GLU A 806 -16.14 21.62 12.19
N ASN A 807 -16.75 20.45 12.35
CA ASN A 807 -17.28 20.00 13.65
C ASN A 807 -16.27 19.17 14.44
N ALA A 808 -15.40 18.40 13.78
CA ALA A 808 -14.30 17.67 14.39
C ALA A 808 -13.28 18.64 15.02
N THR A 809 -12.94 19.73 14.31
CA THR A 809 -12.06 20.80 14.83
C THR A 809 -12.63 21.54 16.04
N ARG A 810 -13.96 21.52 16.24
CA ARG A 810 -14.64 22.17 17.37
C ARG A 810 -14.86 21.26 18.59
N GLY A 811 -14.37 20.03 18.57
CA GLY A 811 -14.53 19.07 19.69
C GLY A 811 -15.99 18.71 20.02
N LYS A 812 -16.93 19.05 19.13
CA LYS A 812 -18.36 18.75 19.24
C LYS A 812 -18.76 17.82 18.11
N PHE A 813 -18.16 16.63 18.10
CA PHE A 813 -18.59 15.59 17.18
C PHE A 813 -19.82 14.90 17.76
N ASP A 814 -21.00 15.46 17.49
CA ASP A 814 -22.23 14.69 17.61
C ASP A 814 -22.32 13.78 16.37
N PRO A 815 -22.33 12.45 16.52
CA PRO A 815 -22.26 11.53 15.40
C PRO A 815 -23.50 11.43 14.48
N PRO A 816 -24.73 11.90 14.77
CA PRO A 816 -25.93 11.34 14.13
C PRO A 816 -26.08 11.60 12.63
N VAL A 817 -25.35 12.55 12.02
CA VAL A 817 -25.57 12.93 10.62
C VAL A 817 -25.09 11.85 9.63
N LEU A 818 -24.01 11.12 9.94
CA LEU A 818 -23.52 10.00 9.11
C LEU A 818 -24.48 8.80 9.10
N PHE A 819 -25.40 8.72 10.06
CA PHE A 819 -26.24 7.54 10.34
C PHE A 819 -27.63 7.61 9.71
N THR A 820 -27.95 8.69 8.99
CA THR A 820 -29.29 8.89 8.39
C THR A 820 -29.39 8.43 6.93
N PHE A 821 -28.27 8.08 6.28
CA PHE A 821 -28.28 7.55 4.93
C PHE A 821 -28.98 6.18 4.91
N SER A 822 -30.08 6.09 4.16
CA SER A 822 -30.83 4.85 3.98
C SER A 822 -30.52 4.25 2.60
N TRP A 823 -29.83 3.10 2.59
CA TRP A 823 -29.61 2.32 1.38
C TRP A 823 -30.90 1.94 0.70
N LYS A 824 -31.95 1.60 1.46
CA LYS A 824 -33.29 1.34 0.93
C LYS A 824 -33.87 2.53 0.15
N ARG A 825 -33.77 3.75 0.69
CA ARG A 825 -34.23 4.98 -0.01
C ARG A 825 -33.37 5.28 -1.23
N TRP A 826 -32.04 5.16 -1.11
CA TRP A 826 -31.13 5.34 -2.23
C TRP A 826 -31.40 4.33 -3.35
N HIS A 827 -31.58 3.06 -3.00
CA HIS A 827 -31.92 1.98 -3.92
C HIS A 827 -33.24 2.28 -4.62
N ALA A 828 -34.32 2.55 -3.88
CA ALA A 828 -35.62 2.91 -4.46
C ALA A 828 -35.56 4.11 -5.43
N LYS A 829 -34.66 5.07 -5.20
CA LYS A 829 -34.49 6.25 -6.05
C LYS A 829 -33.55 6.02 -7.23
N SER A 830 -32.48 5.27 -7.03
CA SER A 830 -31.31 5.21 -7.94
C SER A 830 -31.24 3.91 -8.73
N CYS A 831 -31.91 2.87 -8.25
CA CYS A 831 -31.93 1.54 -8.80
C CYS A 831 -33.36 1.26 -9.31
N PRO A 832 -33.58 1.10 -10.62
CA PRO A 832 -34.87 0.63 -11.12
C PRO A 832 -35.24 -0.72 -10.48
N VAL A 833 -36.54 -0.94 -10.31
CA VAL A 833 -37.06 -2.20 -9.76
C VAL A 833 -36.85 -3.29 -10.79
N VAL A 834 -35.91 -4.21 -10.53
CA VAL A 834 -35.76 -5.43 -11.31
C VAL A 834 -36.74 -6.45 -10.71
N GLY A 835 -37.84 -6.71 -11.40
CA GLY A 835 -38.76 -7.78 -11.02
C GLY A 835 -38.09 -9.14 -11.24
N LEU A 836 -37.84 -9.88 -10.16
CA LEU A 836 -37.60 -11.33 -10.28
C LEU A 836 -38.98 -11.99 -10.30
N SER A 837 -39.25 -12.85 -11.28
CA SER A 837 -40.50 -13.61 -11.31
C SER A 837 -40.58 -14.49 -10.05
N ALA A 838 -41.73 -14.52 -9.39
CA ALA A 838 -41.92 -15.29 -8.15
C ALA A 838 -41.80 -16.81 -8.36
N ASP A 839 -41.87 -17.29 -9.60
CA ASP A 839 -42.02 -18.69 -9.97
C ASP A 839 -40.71 -19.52 -9.92
N PHE A 840 -39.54 -18.91 -9.72
CA PHE A 840 -38.24 -19.60 -9.69
C PHE A 840 -37.69 -19.90 -8.28
N VAL A 841 -38.42 -19.49 -7.22
CA VAL A 841 -38.00 -19.71 -5.81
C VAL A 841 -38.40 -21.11 -5.27
N LEU A 842 -38.99 -21.96 -6.10
CA LEU A 842 -39.28 -23.37 -5.84
C LEU A 842 -38.37 -24.28 -6.67
#